data_AF-A0AAC9X261-F1
#
_entry.id   AF-A0AAC9X261-F1
#
_cell.length_a   1.000
_cell.length_b   1.000
_cell.length_c   1.000
_cell.angle_alpha   90.00
_cell.angle_beta   90.00
_cell.angle_gamma   90.00
#
_symmetry.space_group_name_H-M   'P 1'
#
loop_
_entity.id
_entity.type
_entity.pdbx_description
1 polymer ?
#
loop_
_entity_poly.entity_id
_entity_poly.type
_entity_poly.pdbx_seq_one_letter_code
_entity_poly.pdbx_strand_id
1 'polypeptide(L)'
;MGQIRHGSATTTHAVRAAIQRSQASLAALSEEFGINPKTVAKWRKRQSVEDQKTGPKEPRSTVLSETDEAMIVAFRRHTLLPLDDCLYALQASIPYLTRSALHRCLQRHGISRLPDIEGDKAKRQRFKRYPIGFFHLDIAEVQTAEGKLYLFVAIDRTSKFAVTQLVEKADRKTAWEFLEHLLSIIPYRIHTILTDNGIQFADQPRNRNTAWSRPMRFDMICEAHGIEHRLTKPNHPWTNGQVERMNRTIKEATVKRFHYDSHEQLRTHLNDFMAAYNFGRRLKTLSGLTPYEYLCKIWTSEPERFIINPTHQTPGPNTGMSQGYAGFSTDALPFHFLANSPNKKKKIPTQYAGFPELSRLTNIVRRYNRVWQATPPKDNIFTAVSSFMLTSGRLYKHPLKTTVLASIDLQTNRVAMYLCLLLSSILNSRMLKGHLRFQALSSSFRIWSDGAINPIADEVPEFRVLNELELDDRSGRARILNNPQWVKAFRKMWLKGKKGWSLASILRRLRLEDVVLTRQLDDMIVAECPLASWVGETLEAPYRRLLKYQTSSSHNPSLHDEETTFFSSFPNPIKDDAAFFLHLMQAWDTDLRWETTFANRNAKTLRKLLFHKQTLPGFNDSGAHLANIGFYDGNLRALKIAQQEGLQQVSRMVHRLTELPAKFFGINAGLVRPGAQADLCIIDPVALEKWDPEKTYHFIHRSQFGCRQIVNRPDAVVRNVIIGGKMVWDNGIYSEDFGKTASGRVIRAKDHPLEQGKM
;
A
#
# COMPACT_ATOMS: atom_id res chain seq x y z
N MET A 1 8.37 36.38 52.94
CA MET A 1 8.57 35.59 51.70
C MET A 1 8.32 36.51 50.51
N GLY A 2 9.31 36.73 49.66
CA GLY A 2 9.25 37.73 48.58
C GLY A 2 8.31 37.32 47.44
N GLN A 3 7.40 38.21 47.05
CA GLN A 3 6.62 38.10 45.81
C GLN A 3 7.57 38.03 44.62
N ILE A 4 7.52 36.93 43.85
CA ILE A 4 8.29 36.78 42.61
C ILE A 4 7.70 37.75 41.59
N ARG A 5 8.37 38.89 41.38
CA ARG A 5 8.02 39.87 40.35
C ARG A 5 8.46 39.35 38.98
N HIS A 6 7.64 39.56 37.96
CA HIS A 6 8.10 39.42 36.57
C HIS A 6 9.25 40.43 36.35
N GLY A 7 10.40 39.99 35.82
CA GLY A 7 11.63 40.80 35.69
C GLY A 7 11.53 42.04 34.80
N SER A 8 10.34 42.40 34.33
CA SER A 8 10.04 43.51 33.42
C SER A 8 8.92 44.42 33.96
N ALA A 9 8.46 44.20 35.20
CA ALA A 9 7.34 44.95 35.77
C ALA A 9 7.78 46.36 36.20
N THR A 10 7.41 47.37 35.43
CA THR A 10 7.69 48.81 35.70
C THR A 10 6.85 49.42 36.82
N THR A 11 5.82 48.73 37.31
CA THR A 11 5.00 49.20 38.45
C THR A 11 5.11 48.22 39.62
N THR A 12 5.65 48.70 40.74
CA THR A 12 5.73 47.94 41.99
C THR A 12 4.41 48.03 42.75
N HIS A 13 4.17 47.10 43.68
CA HIS A 13 3.00 47.13 44.55
C HIS A 13 2.85 48.48 45.29
N ALA A 14 3.97 49.06 45.74
CA ALA A 14 4.00 50.38 46.37
C ALA A 14 3.57 51.51 45.41
N VAL A 15 4.10 51.50 44.18
CA VAL A 15 3.72 52.48 43.14
C VAL A 15 2.24 52.36 42.77
N ARG A 16 1.71 51.12 42.64
CA ARG A 16 0.28 50.88 42.36
C ARG A 16 -0.60 51.40 43.49
N ALA A 17 -0.21 51.17 44.75
CA ALA A 17 -0.94 51.66 45.93
C ALA A 17 -0.85 53.19 46.09
N ALA A 18 0.26 53.80 45.65
CA ALA A 18 0.41 55.26 45.64
C ALA A 18 -0.49 55.91 44.57
N ILE A 19 -0.56 55.33 43.37
CA ILE A 19 -1.44 55.78 42.28
C ILE A 19 -2.91 55.74 42.67
N GLN A 20 -3.34 54.71 43.41
CA GLN A 20 -4.73 54.56 43.87
C GLN A 20 -5.12 55.55 44.96
N ARG A 21 -4.17 55.94 45.82
CA ARG A 21 -4.43 56.87 46.95
C ARG A 21 -4.27 58.34 46.58
N SER A 22 -3.52 58.65 45.52
CA SER A 22 -3.27 60.03 45.10
C SER A 22 -4.46 60.65 44.36
N GLN A 23 -4.75 61.92 44.66
CA GLN A 23 -5.74 62.77 43.94
C GLN A 23 -5.12 63.56 42.78
N ALA A 24 -3.80 63.44 42.54
CA ALA A 24 -3.10 64.17 41.48
C ALA A 24 -3.58 63.75 40.07
N SER A 25 -3.34 64.59 39.05
CA SER A 25 -3.72 64.28 37.67
C SER A 25 -2.96 63.06 37.11
N LEU A 26 -3.49 62.42 36.06
CA LEU A 26 -2.82 61.28 35.42
C LEU A 26 -1.47 61.66 34.80
N ALA A 27 -1.32 62.91 34.35
CA ALA A 27 -0.07 63.42 33.78
C ALA A 27 1.00 63.59 34.87
N ALA A 28 0.63 64.17 36.02
CA ALA A 28 1.55 64.36 37.14
C ALA A 28 2.10 63.02 37.66
N LEU A 29 1.24 62.03 37.86
CA LEU A 29 1.67 60.69 38.30
C LEU A 29 2.44 59.91 37.23
N SER A 30 2.20 60.20 35.95
CA SER A 30 2.94 59.58 34.85
C SER A 30 4.39 60.07 34.83
N GLU A 31 4.60 61.36 35.07
CA GLU A 31 5.91 62.00 35.16
C GLU A 31 6.66 61.58 36.43
N GLU A 32 5.98 61.63 37.60
CA GLU A 32 6.55 61.25 38.90
C GLU A 32 7.06 59.80 38.94
N PHE A 33 6.26 58.85 38.41
CA PHE A 33 6.62 57.43 38.46
C PHE A 33 7.27 56.91 37.16
N GLY A 34 7.46 57.75 36.15
CA GLY A 34 8.06 57.36 34.87
C GLY A 34 7.30 56.24 34.13
N ILE A 35 5.97 56.23 34.22
CA ILE A 35 5.11 55.19 33.62
C ILE A 35 4.05 55.81 32.71
N ASN A 36 3.64 55.08 31.66
CA ASN A 36 2.66 55.57 30.68
C ASN A 36 1.33 56.02 31.35
N PRO A 37 0.72 57.16 30.96
CA PRO A 37 -0.55 57.64 31.54
C PRO A 37 -1.68 56.62 31.48
N LYS A 38 -1.73 55.76 30.45
CA LYS A 38 -2.70 54.66 30.34
C LYS A 38 -2.52 53.63 31.46
N THR A 39 -1.29 53.39 31.89
CA THR A 39 -0.96 52.49 33.01
C THR A 39 -1.39 53.09 34.34
N VAL A 40 -1.19 54.41 34.54
CA VAL A 40 -1.70 55.14 35.71
C VAL A 40 -3.23 55.04 35.77
N ALA A 41 -3.91 55.34 34.64
CA ALA A 41 -5.37 55.25 34.55
C ALA A 41 -5.90 53.83 34.83
N LYS A 42 -5.22 52.82 34.30
CA LYS A 42 -5.54 51.40 34.54
C LYS A 42 -5.46 51.04 36.03
N TRP A 43 -4.39 51.44 36.73
CA TRP A 43 -4.22 51.09 38.14
C TRP A 43 -5.11 51.91 39.08
N ARG A 44 -5.38 53.19 38.75
CA ARG A 44 -6.31 54.03 39.51
C ARG A 44 -7.74 53.50 39.53
N LYS A 45 -8.20 52.88 38.44
CA LYS A 45 -9.54 52.27 38.35
C LYS A 45 -9.65 50.88 38.99
N ARG A 46 -8.54 50.24 39.35
CA ARG A 46 -8.56 48.89 39.94
C ARG A 46 -8.84 48.94 41.43
N GLN A 47 -9.59 47.97 41.93
CA GLN A 47 -9.86 47.80 43.36
C GLN A 47 -8.72 47.07 44.11
N SER A 48 -7.78 46.47 43.38
CA SER A 48 -6.63 45.75 43.95
C SER A 48 -5.34 46.13 43.21
N VAL A 49 -4.23 46.04 43.94
CA VAL A 49 -2.85 46.27 43.50
C VAL A 49 -2.15 44.98 43.06
N GLU A 50 -2.82 43.83 43.22
CA GLU A 50 -2.33 42.52 42.81
C GLU A 50 -2.37 42.34 41.29
N ASP A 51 -1.45 41.52 40.78
CA ASP A 51 -1.43 41.15 39.37
C ASP A 51 -2.56 40.15 39.06
N GLN A 52 -3.32 40.45 38.02
CA GLN A 52 -4.37 39.56 37.52
C GLN A 52 -3.81 38.72 36.37
N LYS A 53 -4.27 37.47 36.27
CA LYS A 53 -3.92 36.55 35.19
C LYS A 53 -4.21 37.20 33.83
N THR A 54 -3.18 37.43 33.03
CA THR A 54 -3.28 37.94 31.65
C THR A 54 -3.34 36.77 30.68
N GLY A 55 -4.32 36.81 29.76
CA GLY A 55 -4.54 35.76 28.75
C GLY A 55 -6.03 35.43 28.58
N PRO A 56 -6.38 34.62 27.57
CA PRO A 56 -7.75 34.15 27.38
C PRO A 56 -8.23 33.36 28.60
N LYS A 57 -9.51 33.54 28.98
CA LYS A 57 -10.15 32.81 30.09
C LYS A 57 -10.06 31.29 29.88
N GLU A 58 -10.15 30.85 28.63
CA GLU A 58 -10.01 29.45 28.21
C GLU A 58 -8.82 29.28 27.25
N PRO A 59 -7.72 28.64 27.69
CA PRO A 59 -6.56 28.43 26.85
C PRO A 59 -6.80 27.29 25.86
N ARG A 60 -7.05 27.63 24.59
CA ARG A 60 -7.21 26.67 23.48
C ARG A 60 -6.02 26.65 22.52
N SER A 61 -5.87 25.56 21.77
CA SER A 61 -4.91 25.52 20.65
C SER A 61 -5.42 26.39 19.49
N THR A 62 -4.50 27.05 18.78
CA THR A 62 -4.80 27.68 17.48
C THR A 62 -4.45 26.77 16.29
N VAL A 63 -3.88 25.59 16.56
CA VAL A 63 -3.33 24.66 15.55
C VAL A 63 -3.95 23.26 15.65
N LEU A 64 -4.52 22.88 16.79
CA LEU A 64 -5.12 21.56 17.00
C LEU A 64 -6.63 21.73 17.15
N SER A 65 -7.40 20.87 16.48
CA SER A 65 -8.85 20.76 16.70
C SER A 65 -9.16 20.05 18.03
N GLU A 66 -10.40 20.14 18.50
CA GLU A 66 -10.85 19.41 19.69
C GLU A 66 -10.70 17.89 19.51
N THR A 67 -10.95 17.38 18.31
CA THR A 67 -10.77 15.97 17.95
C THR A 67 -9.30 15.55 18.00
N ASP A 68 -8.39 16.40 17.51
CA ASP A 68 -6.94 16.14 17.61
C ASP A 68 -6.48 16.07 19.07
N GLU A 69 -6.94 17.00 19.91
CA GLU A 69 -6.61 17.00 21.32
C GLU A 69 -7.15 15.75 22.03
N ALA A 70 -8.40 15.37 21.76
CA ALA A 70 -9.00 14.15 22.31
C ALA A 70 -8.22 12.89 21.91
N MET A 71 -7.82 12.79 20.64
CA MET A 71 -7.02 11.68 20.14
C MET A 71 -5.63 11.65 20.79
N ILE A 72 -4.95 12.80 20.91
CA ILE A 72 -3.66 12.93 21.61
C ILE A 72 -3.77 12.47 23.06
N VAL A 73 -4.80 12.91 23.78
CA VAL A 73 -5.01 12.60 25.20
C VAL A 73 -5.31 11.11 25.38
N ALA A 74 -6.22 10.55 24.59
CA ALA A 74 -6.53 9.13 24.60
C ALA A 74 -5.28 8.29 24.31
N PHE A 75 -4.57 8.61 23.23
CA PHE A 75 -3.35 7.90 22.84
C PHE A 75 -2.30 7.93 23.94
N ARG A 76 -2.05 9.09 24.57
CA ARG A 76 -1.07 9.22 25.66
C ARG A 76 -1.48 8.42 26.90
N ARG A 77 -2.76 8.40 27.26
CA ARG A 77 -3.26 7.66 28.43
C ARG A 77 -3.19 6.15 28.24
N HIS A 78 -3.46 5.65 27.04
CA HIS A 78 -3.43 4.21 26.76
C HIS A 78 -2.03 3.66 26.51
N THR A 79 -1.17 4.43 25.85
CA THR A 79 0.15 3.92 25.43
C THR A 79 1.27 4.20 26.43
N LEU A 80 1.12 5.23 27.28
CA LEU A 80 2.14 5.71 28.21
C LEU A 80 3.52 5.97 27.55
N LEU A 81 3.52 6.19 26.23
CA LEU A 81 4.74 6.43 25.47
C LEU A 81 5.33 7.80 25.81
N PRO A 82 6.66 7.98 25.82
CA PRO A 82 7.32 9.29 25.93
C PRO A 82 6.85 10.30 24.88
N LEU A 83 7.01 11.61 25.15
CA LEU A 83 6.51 12.71 24.30
C LEU A 83 6.85 12.54 22.81
N ASP A 84 8.10 12.21 22.51
CA ASP A 84 8.57 12.10 21.12
C ASP A 84 8.05 10.83 20.43
N ASP A 85 7.83 9.75 21.18
CA ASP A 85 7.26 8.52 20.64
C ASP A 85 5.75 8.71 20.35
N CYS A 86 5.04 9.44 21.22
CA CYS A 86 3.68 9.91 20.92
C CYS A 86 3.66 10.80 19.67
N LEU A 87 4.62 11.70 19.52
CA LEU A 87 4.72 12.56 18.34
C LEU A 87 4.82 11.73 17.06
N TYR A 88 5.74 10.78 17.01
CA TYR A 88 5.94 9.97 15.80
C TYR A 88 4.75 9.06 15.49
N ALA A 89 4.14 8.46 16.51
CA ALA A 89 2.96 7.61 16.31
C ALA A 89 1.74 8.41 15.83
N LEU A 90 1.53 9.60 16.39
CA LEU A 90 0.39 10.45 16.05
C LEU A 90 0.60 11.25 14.77
N GLN A 91 1.84 11.45 14.30
CA GLN A 91 2.11 12.16 13.04
C GLN A 91 1.57 11.46 11.80
N ALA A 92 1.35 10.14 11.87
CA ALA A 92 0.65 9.42 10.80
C ALA A 92 -0.81 9.88 10.64
N SER A 93 -1.47 10.25 11.74
CA SER A 93 -2.88 10.67 11.78
C SER A 93 -3.05 12.20 11.86
N ILE A 94 -2.07 12.92 12.41
CA ILE A 94 -2.02 14.39 12.53
C ILE A 94 -0.69 14.89 11.92
N PRO A 95 -0.58 15.03 10.59
CA PRO A 95 0.70 15.32 9.93
C PRO A 95 1.33 16.67 10.31
N TYR A 96 0.51 17.64 10.69
CA TYR A 96 0.93 18.98 11.13
C TYR A 96 1.22 19.06 12.63
N LEU A 97 1.14 17.94 13.37
CA LEU A 97 1.47 17.89 14.79
C LEU A 97 2.96 18.20 14.99
N THR A 98 3.22 19.32 15.67
CA THR A 98 4.57 19.68 16.11
C THR A 98 4.81 19.24 17.53
N ARG A 99 6.08 18.96 17.87
CA ARG A 99 6.50 18.63 19.23
C ARG A 99 6.00 19.65 20.27
N SER A 100 6.06 20.93 19.94
CA SER A 100 5.61 22.03 20.81
C SER A 100 4.09 22.11 20.95
N ALA A 101 3.34 21.80 19.90
CA ALA A 101 1.88 21.72 19.97
C ALA A 101 1.44 20.53 20.83
N LEU A 102 2.05 19.35 20.61
CA LEU A 102 1.82 18.15 21.42
C LEU A 102 2.14 18.39 22.89
N HIS A 103 3.32 18.96 23.21
CA HIS A 103 3.70 19.23 24.58
C HIS A 103 2.73 20.20 25.28
N ARG A 104 2.32 21.29 24.61
CA ARG A 104 1.33 22.24 25.16
C ARG A 104 -0.04 21.59 25.36
N CYS A 105 -0.46 20.72 24.44
CA CYS A 105 -1.68 19.91 24.59
C CYS A 105 -1.59 19.04 25.86
N LEU A 106 -0.54 18.24 26.01
CA LEU A 106 -0.37 17.39 27.20
C LEU A 106 -0.25 18.18 28.51
N GLN A 107 0.33 19.40 28.47
CA GLN A 107 0.36 20.30 29.63
C GLN A 107 -1.03 20.82 29.99
N ARG A 108 -1.85 21.25 29.01
CA ARG A 108 -3.24 21.67 29.26
C ARG A 108 -4.07 20.59 29.93
N HIS A 109 -3.84 19.33 29.54
CA HIS A 109 -4.55 18.16 30.06
C HIS A 109 -3.87 17.50 31.28
N GLY A 110 -2.83 18.13 31.86
CA GLY A 110 -2.17 17.65 33.08
C GLY A 110 -1.34 16.35 32.96
N ILE A 111 -1.13 15.83 31.75
CA ILE A 111 -0.51 14.52 31.47
C ILE A 111 0.87 14.63 30.79
N SER A 112 1.51 15.79 30.90
CA SER A 112 2.84 16.05 30.30
C SER A 112 3.96 15.17 30.88
N ARG A 113 3.86 14.80 32.16
CA ARG A 113 4.77 13.85 32.82
C ARG A 113 4.14 12.46 32.83
N LEU A 114 4.97 11.44 32.59
CA LEU A 114 4.55 10.05 32.81
C LEU A 114 4.59 9.78 34.33
N PRO A 115 3.73 8.90 34.86
CA PRO A 115 3.84 8.42 36.23
C PRO A 115 5.23 7.81 36.47
N ASP A 116 5.87 8.12 37.59
CA ASP A 116 7.15 7.50 37.95
C ASP A 116 6.92 6.03 38.30
N ILE A 117 7.63 5.15 37.59
CA ILE A 117 7.77 3.74 37.96
C ILE A 117 9.00 3.68 38.86
N GLU A 118 8.81 3.29 40.12
CA GLU A 118 9.87 3.20 41.12
C GLU A 118 11.04 2.32 40.64
N GLY A 119 12.27 2.82 40.79
CA GLY A 119 13.49 2.11 40.45
C GLY A 119 14.67 3.05 40.20
N ASP A 120 15.72 2.90 41.00
CA ASP A 120 16.94 3.72 41.06
C ASP A 120 17.56 3.96 39.67
N LYS A 121 17.58 5.22 39.22
CA LYS A 121 18.21 5.60 37.94
C LYS A 121 19.64 6.09 38.18
N ALA A 122 20.62 5.27 37.77
CA ALA A 122 22.02 5.69 37.68
C ALA A 122 22.20 6.94 36.78
N LYS A 123 23.18 7.79 37.13
CA LYS A 123 23.50 9.03 36.40
C LYS A 123 23.76 8.75 34.90
N ARG A 124 23.00 9.42 34.02
CA ARG A 124 23.18 9.34 32.56
C ARG A 124 24.46 10.05 32.13
N GLN A 125 25.42 9.30 31.59
CA GLN A 125 26.58 9.87 30.90
C GLN A 125 26.37 9.88 29.38
N ARG A 126 26.95 10.88 28.70
CA ARG A 126 26.85 11.03 27.24
C ARG A 126 27.92 10.16 26.58
N PHE A 127 27.51 9.13 25.85
CA PHE A 127 28.44 8.25 25.13
C PHE A 127 29.17 9.00 24.01
N LYS A 128 30.47 8.70 23.82
CA LYS A 128 31.27 9.14 22.66
C LYS A 128 30.61 8.67 21.36
N ARG A 129 30.59 9.54 20.33
CA ARG A 129 30.11 9.21 18.98
C ARG A 129 31.16 8.38 18.25
N TYR A 130 30.73 7.28 17.62
CA TYR A 130 31.56 6.42 16.77
C TYR A 130 30.96 6.40 15.36
N PRO A 131 31.75 6.12 14.32
CA PRO A 131 31.20 5.78 13.01
C PRO A 131 30.37 4.49 13.09
N ILE A 132 29.67 4.15 12.01
CA ILE A 132 29.02 2.84 11.86
C ILE A 132 30.07 1.73 11.80
N GLY A 133 29.73 0.53 12.30
CA GLY A 133 30.65 -0.61 12.32
C GLY A 133 31.20 -0.93 13.71
N PHE A 134 30.55 -0.45 14.78
CA PHE A 134 30.88 -0.79 16.16
C PHE A 134 29.74 -1.62 16.77
N PHE A 135 29.92 -2.94 16.77
CA PHE A 135 28.93 -3.87 17.29
C PHE A 135 29.15 -4.24 18.76
N HIS A 136 28.04 -4.40 19.47
CA HIS A 136 27.96 -4.96 20.81
C HIS A 136 27.29 -6.32 20.71
N LEU A 137 27.94 -7.37 21.21
CA LEU A 137 27.48 -8.75 21.16
C LEU A 137 27.25 -9.27 22.59
N ASP A 138 26.21 -10.10 22.73
CA ASP A 138 25.85 -10.77 23.99
C ASP A 138 24.98 -12.00 23.71
N ILE A 139 24.90 -12.91 24.69
CA ILE A 139 24.08 -14.12 24.66
C ILE A 139 23.00 -14.01 25.74
N ALA A 140 21.75 -14.18 25.35
CA ALA A 140 20.63 -14.21 26.26
C ALA A 140 19.91 -15.56 26.24
N GLU A 141 19.47 -16.04 27.39
CA GLU A 141 18.65 -17.25 27.49
C GLU A 141 17.17 -16.96 27.29
N VAL A 142 16.48 -17.82 26.54
CA VAL A 142 15.02 -17.80 26.33
C VAL A 142 14.43 -19.21 26.44
N GLN A 143 13.15 -19.30 26.82
CA GLN A 143 12.49 -20.57 27.14
C GLN A 143 11.22 -20.76 26.30
N THR A 144 10.94 -22.00 25.93
CA THR A 144 9.69 -22.47 25.29
C THR A 144 9.21 -23.75 26.01
N ALA A 145 8.05 -24.29 25.61
CA ALA A 145 7.59 -25.59 26.11
C ALA A 145 8.52 -26.76 25.74
N GLU A 146 9.18 -26.69 24.56
CA GLU A 146 10.19 -27.67 24.11
C GLU A 146 11.54 -27.54 24.81
N GLY A 147 11.71 -26.51 25.66
CA GLY A 147 12.91 -26.32 26.45
C GLY A 147 13.64 -25.00 26.18
N LYS A 148 14.91 -24.98 26.58
CA LYS A 148 15.78 -23.81 26.62
C LYS A 148 16.47 -23.56 25.27
N LEU A 149 16.55 -22.29 24.88
CA LEU A 149 17.33 -21.80 23.74
C LEU A 149 18.24 -20.65 24.16
N TYR A 150 19.28 -20.42 23.34
CA TYR A 150 20.21 -19.31 23.48
C TYR A 150 20.02 -18.36 22.30
N LEU A 151 19.80 -17.09 22.62
CA LEU A 151 19.63 -15.99 21.69
C LEU A 151 20.94 -15.20 21.63
N PHE A 152 21.65 -15.32 20.51
CA PHE A 152 22.76 -14.43 20.19
C PHE A 152 22.21 -13.12 19.66
N VAL A 153 22.71 -11.99 20.17
CA VAL A 153 22.29 -10.65 19.74
C VAL A 153 23.52 -9.81 19.44
N ALA A 154 23.50 -9.16 18.28
CA ALA A 154 24.46 -8.15 17.88
C ALA A 154 23.71 -6.85 17.59
N ILE A 155 24.17 -5.72 18.12
CA ILE A 155 23.60 -4.41 17.81
C ILE A 155 24.70 -3.40 17.50
N ASP A 156 24.56 -2.69 16.38
CA ASP A 156 25.47 -1.59 16.02
C ASP A 156 25.17 -0.38 16.91
N ARG A 157 26.24 0.16 17.49
CA ARG A 157 26.17 1.25 18.45
C ARG A 157 25.60 2.53 17.85
N THR A 158 25.79 2.76 16.56
CA THR A 158 25.46 4.03 15.90
C THR A 158 24.11 3.95 15.20
N SER A 159 23.96 3.02 14.25
CA SER A 159 22.75 2.79 13.46
C SER A 159 21.64 2.08 14.22
N LYS A 160 21.93 1.47 15.38
CA LYS A 160 20.99 0.63 16.15
C LYS A 160 20.45 -0.58 15.39
N PHE A 161 21.03 -0.89 14.23
CA PHE A 161 20.68 -2.07 13.46
C PHE A 161 21.10 -3.30 14.25
N ALA A 162 20.18 -4.27 14.38
CA ALA A 162 20.39 -5.43 15.21
C ALA A 162 20.20 -6.74 14.42
N VAL A 163 21.02 -7.73 14.74
CA VAL A 163 21.02 -9.07 14.15
C VAL A 163 20.91 -10.07 15.29
N THR A 164 20.09 -11.10 15.11
CA THR A 164 19.82 -12.11 16.15
C THR A 164 19.83 -13.51 15.58
N GLN A 165 20.25 -14.49 16.38
CA GLN A 165 20.16 -15.90 16.02
C GLN A 165 19.77 -16.74 17.24
N LEU A 166 18.80 -17.65 17.06
CA LEU A 166 18.41 -18.63 18.08
C LEU A 166 19.11 -19.96 17.82
N VAL A 167 19.78 -20.48 18.84
CA VAL A 167 20.48 -21.77 18.80
C VAL A 167 20.18 -22.60 20.05
N GLU A 168 20.28 -23.92 19.93
CA GLU A 168 20.01 -24.86 21.03
C GLU A 168 21.16 -24.95 22.04
N LYS A 169 22.40 -24.64 21.61
CA LYS A 169 23.61 -24.69 22.44
C LYS A 169 24.42 -23.41 22.28
N ALA A 170 24.97 -22.90 23.38
CA ALA A 170 25.87 -21.74 23.38
C ALA A 170 27.32 -22.19 23.66
N ASP A 171 28.00 -22.63 22.60
CA ASP A 171 29.40 -23.06 22.62
C ASP A 171 30.30 -22.13 21.77
N ARG A 172 31.59 -22.43 21.72
CA ARG A 172 32.54 -21.65 20.90
C ARG A 172 32.20 -21.72 19.41
N LYS A 173 31.61 -22.82 18.94
CA LYS A 173 31.32 -23.04 17.51
C LYS A 173 30.21 -22.10 17.04
N THR A 174 29.09 -22.15 17.76
CA THR A 174 27.92 -21.30 17.53
C THR A 174 28.26 -19.82 17.62
N ALA A 175 29.20 -19.41 18.49
CA ALA A 175 29.66 -18.02 18.56
C ALA A 175 30.38 -17.54 17.29
N TRP A 176 31.26 -18.34 16.68
CA TRP A 176 31.93 -17.93 15.43
C TRP A 176 31.02 -18.09 14.21
N GLU A 177 30.10 -19.06 14.19
CA GLU A 177 29.05 -19.15 13.18
C GLU A 177 28.13 -17.91 13.21
N PHE A 178 27.79 -17.41 14.40
CA PHE A 178 27.03 -16.16 14.54
C PHE A 178 27.82 -14.94 14.04
N LEU A 179 29.15 -14.90 14.25
CA LEU A 179 30.00 -13.85 13.70
C LEU A 179 30.01 -13.88 12.17
N GLU A 180 30.16 -15.05 11.55
CA GLU A 180 30.08 -15.19 10.09
C GLU A 180 28.70 -14.79 9.56
N HIS A 181 27.63 -15.17 10.27
CA HIS A 181 26.28 -14.75 9.94
C HIS A 181 26.12 -13.22 10.00
N LEU A 182 26.61 -12.58 11.05
CA LEU A 182 26.63 -11.12 11.19
C LEU A 182 27.36 -10.45 10.01
N LEU A 183 28.55 -10.94 9.66
CA LEU A 183 29.34 -10.41 8.54
C LEU A 183 28.62 -10.56 7.20
N SER A 184 27.85 -11.63 7.01
CA SER A 184 27.06 -11.82 5.78
C SER A 184 25.86 -10.87 5.66
N ILE A 185 25.32 -10.39 6.79
CA ILE A 185 24.13 -9.52 6.84
C ILE A 185 24.52 -8.04 6.75
N ILE A 186 25.66 -7.62 7.29
CA ILE A 186 25.97 -6.20 7.41
C ILE A 186 26.55 -5.65 6.10
N PRO A 187 25.97 -4.58 5.50
CA PRO A 187 26.42 -4.05 4.21
C PRO A 187 27.66 -3.14 4.30
N TYR A 188 28.21 -2.93 5.50
CA TYR A 188 29.32 -2.04 5.80
C TYR A 188 30.43 -2.71 6.59
N ARG A 189 31.63 -2.13 6.54
CA ARG A 189 32.79 -2.67 7.25
C ARG A 189 32.59 -2.55 8.76
N ILE A 190 32.62 -3.69 9.45
CA ILE A 190 32.72 -3.74 10.91
C ILE A 190 34.17 -3.43 11.27
N HIS A 191 34.40 -2.49 12.17
CA HIS A 191 35.74 -2.13 12.62
C HIS A 191 35.99 -2.52 14.08
N THR A 192 34.94 -2.67 14.89
CA THR A 192 35.08 -3.04 16.30
C THR A 192 33.92 -3.92 16.77
N ILE A 193 34.23 -4.99 17.48
CA ILE A 193 33.25 -5.84 18.18
C ILE A 193 33.55 -5.78 19.67
N LEU A 194 32.52 -5.54 20.50
CA LEU A 194 32.60 -5.62 21.96
C LEU A 194 31.79 -6.81 22.45
N THR A 195 32.43 -7.71 23.19
CA THR A 195 31.82 -8.86 23.88
C THR A 195 32.14 -8.85 25.37
N ASP A 196 31.45 -9.69 26.15
CA ASP A 196 31.84 -9.98 27.52
C ASP A 196 33.04 -10.95 27.58
N ASN A 197 33.47 -11.34 28.78
CA ASN A 197 34.54 -12.34 28.94
C ASN A 197 34.02 -13.79 28.93
N GLY A 198 32.87 -14.05 28.29
CA GLY A 198 32.28 -15.38 28.18
C GLY A 198 33.21 -16.35 27.46
N ILE A 199 33.22 -17.61 27.91
CA ILE A 199 34.07 -18.69 27.35
C ILE A 199 33.81 -18.97 25.86
N GLN A 200 32.66 -18.52 25.36
CA GLN A 200 32.23 -18.59 23.98
C GLN A 200 32.97 -17.58 23.10
N PHE A 201 33.27 -16.39 23.62
CA PHE A 201 33.85 -15.28 22.87
C PHE A 201 35.35 -15.10 23.10
N ALA A 202 35.85 -15.40 24.30
CA ALA A 202 37.25 -15.19 24.64
C ALA A 202 37.81 -16.31 25.52
N ASP A 203 39.14 -16.50 25.46
CA ASP A 203 39.81 -17.42 26.37
C ASP A 203 39.77 -16.88 27.81
N GLN A 204 39.83 -17.78 28.79
CA GLN A 204 39.72 -17.40 30.19
C GLN A 204 40.86 -16.45 30.58
N PRO A 205 40.60 -15.40 31.39
CA PRO A 205 41.62 -14.42 31.75
C PRO A 205 42.94 -15.03 32.29
N ARG A 206 42.85 -16.17 33.00
CA ARG A 206 44.00 -16.92 33.54
C ARG A 206 44.92 -17.56 32.50
N ASN A 207 44.45 -17.78 31.28
CA ASN A 207 45.20 -18.45 30.21
C ASN A 207 45.78 -17.48 29.17
N ARG A 208 45.32 -16.22 29.16
CA ARG A 208 45.72 -15.22 28.16
C ARG A 208 47.21 -14.89 28.28
N ASN A 209 47.90 -14.77 27.14
CA ASN A 209 49.33 -14.46 27.06
C ASN A 209 50.26 -15.47 27.77
N THR A 210 49.79 -16.70 27.98
CA THR A 210 50.60 -17.82 28.47
C THR A 210 50.99 -18.77 27.33
N ALA A 211 51.94 -19.67 27.56
CA ALA A 211 52.29 -20.74 26.61
C ALA A 211 51.11 -21.64 26.20
N TRP A 212 50.02 -21.63 26.99
CA TRP A 212 48.80 -22.41 26.75
C TRP A 212 47.70 -21.62 26.02
N SER A 213 47.93 -20.33 25.74
CA SER A 213 47.00 -19.47 25.01
C SER A 213 46.91 -19.92 23.56
N ARG A 214 45.73 -20.38 23.12
CA ARG A 214 45.46 -20.76 21.73
C ARG A 214 44.62 -19.69 21.03
N PRO A 215 44.94 -19.28 19.79
CA PRO A 215 44.08 -18.38 19.02
C PRO A 215 42.67 -18.96 18.89
N MET A 216 41.65 -18.21 19.31
CA MET A 216 40.26 -18.64 19.12
C MET A 216 39.83 -18.35 17.68
N ARG A 217 39.02 -19.25 17.09
CA ARG A 217 38.47 -19.05 15.74
C ARG A 217 37.68 -17.75 15.60
N PHE A 218 37.03 -17.31 16.68
CA PHE A 218 36.36 -16.00 16.75
C PHE A 218 37.35 -14.84 16.54
N ASP A 219 38.48 -14.84 17.27
CA ASP A 219 39.53 -13.84 17.13
C ASP A 219 40.20 -13.90 15.74
N MET A 220 40.44 -15.10 15.21
CA MET A 220 41.01 -15.29 13.87
C MET A 220 40.10 -14.71 12.77
N ILE A 221 38.78 -14.88 12.88
CA ILE A 221 37.82 -14.29 11.93
C ILE A 221 37.83 -12.77 12.05
N CYS A 222 37.91 -12.24 13.28
CA CYS A 222 38.02 -10.80 13.50
C CYS A 222 39.28 -10.25 12.85
N GLU A 223 40.44 -10.88 13.09
CA GLU A 223 41.72 -10.48 12.49
C GLU A 223 41.70 -10.53 10.96
N ALA A 224 41.16 -11.61 10.37
CA ALA A 224 41.04 -11.76 8.91
C ALA A 224 40.19 -10.67 8.25
N HIS A 225 39.25 -10.06 8.99
CA HIS A 225 38.39 -8.98 8.51
C HIS A 225 38.85 -7.59 8.99
N GLY A 226 40.00 -7.49 9.68
CA GLY A 226 40.51 -6.23 10.22
C GLY A 226 39.63 -5.65 11.34
N ILE A 227 38.96 -6.51 12.11
CA ILE A 227 38.04 -6.14 13.19
C ILE A 227 38.79 -6.15 14.52
N GLU A 228 38.75 -5.04 15.24
CA GLU A 228 39.25 -4.98 16.61
C GLU A 228 38.25 -5.66 17.57
N HIS A 229 38.64 -6.79 18.16
CA HIS A 229 37.86 -7.45 19.20
C HIS A 229 38.20 -6.87 20.59
N ARG A 230 37.21 -6.24 21.22
CA ARG A 230 37.31 -5.65 22.57
C ARG A 230 36.48 -6.45 23.56
N LEU A 231 36.98 -6.54 24.78
CA LEU A 231 36.31 -7.21 25.89
C LEU A 231 35.89 -6.20 26.95
N THR A 232 34.72 -6.43 27.56
CA THR A 232 34.30 -5.64 28.73
C THR A 232 35.33 -5.74 29.87
N LYS A 233 35.53 -4.62 30.58
CA LYS A 233 36.37 -4.62 31.78
C LYS A 233 35.61 -5.32 32.93
N PRO A 234 36.29 -6.10 33.79
CA PRO A 234 35.68 -6.62 35.02
C PRO A 234 35.03 -5.51 35.84
N ASN A 235 33.85 -5.75 36.42
CA ASN A 235 33.07 -4.79 37.23
C ASN A 235 32.56 -3.52 36.50
N HIS A 236 32.46 -3.55 35.16
CA HIS A 236 31.94 -2.45 34.34
C HIS A 236 30.78 -2.86 33.40
N PRO A 237 29.65 -3.39 33.90
CA PRO A 237 28.56 -3.95 33.08
C PRO A 237 27.95 -2.93 32.11
N TRP A 238 27.92 -1.64 32.47
CA TRP A 238 27.38 -0.58 31.60
C TRP A 238 28.12 -0.42 30.27
N THR A 239 29.33 -0.98 30.13
CA THR A 239 30.08 -0.94 28.87
C THR A 239 29.39 -1.72 27.75
N ASN A 240 28.60 -2.75 28.07
CA ASN A 240 27.79 -3.50 27.10
C ASN A 240 26.29 -3.12 27.11
N GLY A 241 25.92 -2.00 27.72
CA GLY A 241 24.52 -1.65 27.95
C GLY A 241 23.63 -1.45 26.71
N GLN A 242 24.19 -1.43 25.49
CA GLN A 242 23.39 -1.38 24.25
C GLN A 242 22.73 -2.73 23.96
N VAL A 243 23.52 -3.81 23.95
CA VAL A 243 23.01 -5.15 23.66
C VAL A 243 22.18 -5.69 24.82
N GLU A 244 22.55 -5.40 26.07
CA GLU A 244 21.72 -5.73 27.24
C GLU A 244 20.32 -5.09 27.16
N ARG A 245 20.26 -3.83 26.72
CA ARG A 245 18.98 -3.14 26.50
C ARG A 245 18.18 -3.79 25.37
N MET A 246 18.86 -4.23 24.31
CA MET A 246 18.22 -4.92 23.20
C MET A 246 17.68 -6.28 23.63
N ASN A 247 18.45 -7.05 24.40
CA ASN A 247 18.04 -8.31 25.02
C ASN A 247 16.77 -8.13 25.84
N ARG A 248 16.71 -7.10 26.69
CA ARG A 248 15.49 -6.78 27.43
C ARG A 248 14.31 -6.46 26.51
N THR A 249 14.54 -5.66 25.47
CA THR A 249 13.49 -5.26 24.51
C THR A 249 12.92 -6.48 23.78
N ILE A 250 13.77 -7.40 23.32
CA ILE A 250 13.35 -8.65 22.67
C ILE A 250 12.55 -9.51 23.65
N LYS A 251 13.05 -9.71 24.87
CA LYS A 251 12.36 -10.53 25.88
C LYS A 251 10.98 -9.96 26.26
N GLU A 252 10.87 -8.65 26.43
CA GLU A 252 9.60 -7.97 26.72
C GLU A 252 8.59 -8.09 25.57
N ALA A 253 9.05 -8.11 24.33
CA ALA A 253 8.19 -8.26 23.16
C ALA A 253 7.79 -9.72 22.87
N THR A 254 8.59 -10.69 23.33
CA THR A 254 8.42 -12.13 23.03
C THR A 254 8.07 -12.92 24.29
N VAL A 255 9.04 -13.64 24.86
CA VAL A 255 8.86 -14.67 25.90
C VAL A 255 8.31 -14.17 27.23
N LYS A 256 8.34 -12.86 27.53
CA LYS A 256 7.67 -12.31 28.72
C LYS A 256 6.17 -12.07 28.53
N ARG A 257 5.71 -11.98 27.28
CA ARG A 257 4.33 -11.62 26.94
C ARG A 257 3.57 -12.77 26.30
N PHE A 258 4.27 -13.69 25.65
CA PHE A 258 3.69 -14.80 24.91
C PHE A 258 4.28 -16.13 25.36
N HIS A 259 3.42 -17.15 25.41
CA HIS A 259 3.82 -18.54 25.56
C HIS A 259 3.99 -19.17 24.16
N TYR A 260 4.99 -20.05 24.01
CA TYR A 260 5.27 -20.73 22.73
C TYR A 260 5.37 -22.24 22.96
N ASP A 261 4.57 -22.98 22.18
CA ASP A 261 4.53 -24.45 22.26
C ASP A 261 5.75 -25.08 21.58
N SER A 262 6.31 -24.42 20.55
CA SER A 262 7.50 -24.90 19.82
C SER A 262 8.55 -23.83 19.56
N HIS A 263 9.80 -24.26 19.35
CA HIS A 263 10.93 -23.39 18.98
C HIS A 263 10.66 -22.63 17.68
N GLU A 264 9.95 -23.25 16.74
CA GLU A 264 9.66 -22.65 15.43
C GLU A 264 8.67 -21.48 15.51
N GLN A 265 7.70 -21.55 16.43
CA GLN A 265 6.81 -20.41 16.71
C GLN A 265 7.62 -19.21 17.24
N LEU A 266 8.55 -19.45 18.17
CA LEU A 266 9.42 -18.40 18.70
C LEU A 266 10.35 -17.84 17.61
N ARG A 267 10.94 -18.69 16.76
CA ARG A 267 11.77 -18.23 15.62
C ARG A 267 10.98 -17.34 14.67
N THR A 268 9.75 -17.72 14.33
CA THR A 268 8.88 -16.94 13.44
C THR A 268 8.58 -15.57 14.05
N HIS A 269 8.12 -15.53 15.30
CA HIS A 269 7.81 -14.27 15.97
C HIS A 269 9.07 -13.41 16.15
N LEU A 270 10.22 -13.98 16.51
CA LEU A 270 11.47 -13.23 16.60
C LEU A 270 11.82 -12.57 15.26
N ASN A 271 11.70 -13.29 14.14
CA ASN A 271 11.95 -12.75 12.81
C ASN A 271 11.02 -11.57 12.48
N ASP A 272 9.72 -11.70 12.78
CA ASP A 272 8.74 -10.63 12.57
C ASP A 272 9.06 -9.40 13.44
N PHE A 273 9.42 -9.63 14.71
CA PHE A 273 9.82 -8.55 15.61
C PHE A 273 11.07 -7.83 15.11
N MET A 274 12.09 -8.57 14.66
CA MET A 274 13.32 -7.99 14.13
C MET A 274 13.08 -7.22 12.82
N ALA A 275 12.20 -7.73 11.95
CA ALA A 275 11.78 -7.03 10.74
C ALA A 275 11.07 -5.70 11.09
N ALA A 276 10.12 -5.75 12.02
CA ALA A 276 9.42 -4.57 12.51
C ALA A 276 10.39 -3.57 13.16
N TYR A 277 11.34 -4.02 13.97
CA TYR A 277 12.32 -3.16 14.64
C TYR A 277 13.29 -2.49 13.65
N ASN A 278 13.93 -3.26 12.76
CA ASN A 278 14.96 -2.73 11.88
C ASN A 278 14.39 -1.89 10.72
N PHE A 279 13.21 -2.25 10.20
CA PHE A 279 12.66 -1.68 8.97
C PHE A 279 11.38 -0.85 9.18
N GLY A 280 10.62 -1.08 10.27
CA GLY A 280 9.36 -0.40 10.52
C GLY A 280 9.40 0.64 11.66
N ARG A 281 10.22 0.40 12.69
CA ARG A 281 10.22 1.21 13.92
C ARG A 281 11.14 2.43 13.79
N ARG A 282 10.55 3.62 13.82
CA ARG A 282 11.29 4.89 13.89
C ARG A 282 11.86 5.10 15.29
N LEU A 283 13.17 5.41 15.37
CA LEU A 283 13.86 5.58 16.64
C LEU A 283 14.21 7.05 16.89
N LYS A 284 13.85 7.54 18.08
CA LYS A 284 14.25 8.88 18.55
C LYS A 284 15.76 9.08 18.53
N THR A 285 16.55 8.05 18.85
CA THR A 285 18.01 8.10 18.83
C THR A 285 18.60 8.33 17.44
N LEU A 286 17.82 8.04 16.39
CA LEU A 286 18.17 8.22 14.98
C LEU A 286 17.39 9.37 14.34
N SER A 287 16.93 10.33 15.16
CA SER A 287 16.15 11.49 14.71
C SER A 287 14.87 11.12 13.93
N GLY A 288 14.21 10.01 14.30
CA GLY A 288 12.95 9.59 13.70
C GLY A 288 13.09 8.74 12.43
N LEU A 289 14.31 8.28 12.12
CA LEU A 289 14.56 7.26 11.09
C LEU A 289 14.46 5.85 11.68
N THR A 290 14.10 4.88 10.86
CA THR A 290 14.33 3.46 11.19
C THR A 290 15.84 3.14 11.16
N PRO A 291 16.30 2.07 11.84
CA PRO A 291 17.69 1.62 11.70
C PRO A 291 18.13 1.48 10.23
N TYR A 292 17.28 0.90 9.39
CA TYR A 292 17.57 0.74 7.97
C TYR A 292 17.58 2.06 7.18
N GLU A 293 16.60 2.94 7.38
CA GLU A 293 16.59 4.27 6.75
C GLU A 293 17.85 5.07 7.12
N TYR A 294 18.30 4.94 8.37
CA TYR A 294 19.55 5.54 8.82
C TYR A 294 20.76 4.97 8.07
N LEU A 295 20.82 3.65 7.84
CA LEU A 295 21.88 3.05 7.03
C LEU A 295 21.89 3.60 5.60
N CYS A 296 20.73 3.69 4.93
CA CYS A 296 20.63 4.27 3.60
C CYS A 296 21.09 5.75 3.57
N LYS A 297 20.78 6.51 4.63
CA LYS A 297 21.27 7.89 4.77
C LYS A 297 22.79 7.94 4.89
N ILE A 298 23.39 7.12 5.75
CA ILE A 298 24.86 7.10 5.93
C ILE A 298 25.55 6.61 4.66
N TRP A 299 25.00 5.64 3.94
CA TRP A 299 25.54 5.22 2.64
C TRP A 299 25.61 6.37 1.63
N THR A 300 24.64 7.30 1.68
CA THR A 300 24.64 8.47 0.80
C THR A 300 25.76 9.46 1.15
N SER A 301 26.10 9.60 2.44
CA SER A 301 27.12 10.55 2.90
C SER A 301 28.53 9.97 3.00
N GLU A 302 28.65 8.67 3.30
CA GLU A 302 29.90 7.95 3.59
C GLU A 302 29.91 6.57 2.86
N PRO A 303 29.79 6.54 1.51
CA PRO A 303 29.67 5.30 0.74
C PRO A 303 30.91 4.39 0.87
N GLU A 304 32.09 4.95 1.12
CA GLU A 304 33.37 4.22 1.25
C GLU A 304 33.40 3.26 2.44
N ARG A 305 32.50 3.44 3.42
CA ARG A 305 32.35 2.51 4.55
C ARG A 305 31.56 1.26 4.19
N PHE A 306 30.85 1.27 3.06
CA PHE A 306 29.98 0.19 2.63
C PHE A 306 30.70 -0.78 1.69
N ILE A 307 30.43 -2.06 1.88
CA ILE A 307 30.90 -3.15 1.01
C ILE A 307 29.92 -3.33 -0.15
N ILE A 308 28.61 -3.16 0.13
CA ILE A 308 27.53 -3.24 -0.85
C ILE A 308 26.51 -2.14 -0.60
N ASN A 309 25.77 -1.74 -1.64
CA ASN A 309 24.65 -0.82 -1.47
C ASN A 309 23.58 -1.45 -0.55
N PRO A 310 23.22 -0.83 0.60
CA PRO A 310 22.24 -1.39 1.53
C PRO A 310 20.85 -1.58 0.91
N THR A 311 20.51 -0.87 -0.18
CA THR A 311 19.26 -1.10 -0.93
C THR A 311 19.21 -2.47 -1.62
N HIS A 312 20.35 -3.12 -1.82
CA HIS A 312 20.42 -4.48 -2.36
C HIS A 312 20.09 -5.56 -1.32
N GLN A 313 19.98 -5.21 -0.03
CA GLN A 313 19.61 -6.14 1.05
C GLN A 313 18.10 -6.21 1.32
N THR A 314 17.31 -5.35 0.68
CA THR A 314 15.86 -5.56 0.57
C THR A 314 15.64 -6.91 -0.13
N PRO A 315 14.77 -7.82 0.38
CA PRO A 315 14.49 -9.09 -0.28
C PRO A 315 14.17 -8.88 -1.76
N GLY A 316 15.14 -9.19 -2.61
CA GLY A 316 15.02 -8.97 -4.05
C GLY A 316 14.26 -10.10 -4.72
N PRO A 317 14.08 -10.04 -6.05
CA PRO A 317 13.44 -11.11 -6.80
C PRO A 317 14.07 -12.48 -6.54
N ASN A 318 15.39 -12.57 -6.30
CA ASN A 318 16.04 -13.84 -5.96
C ASN A 318 15.47 -14.46 -4.66
N THR A 319 15.29 -13.67 -3.61
CA THR A 319 14.72 -14.11 -2.33
C THR A 319 13.25 -14.51 -2.51
N GLY A 320 12.46 -13.73 -3.25
CA GLY A 320 11.07 -14.09 -3.54
C GLY A 320 10.97 -15.41 -4.31
N MET A 321 11.79 -15.60 -5.36
CA MET A 321 11.78 -16.84 -6.13
C MET A 321 12.21 -18.05 -5.28
N SER A 322 13.20 -17.89 -4.40
CA SER A 322 13.66 -18.97 -3.50
C SER A 322 12.66 -19.28 -2.39
N GLN A 323 11.79 -18.34 -2.02
CA GLN A 323 10.68 -18.53 -1.07
C GLN A 323 9.43 -19.15 -1.71
N GLY A 324 9.36 -19.21 -3.04
CA GLY A 324 8.30 -19.90 -3.78
C GLY A 324 7.36 -19.00 -4.55
N TYR A 325 7.73 -17.74 -4.80
CA TYR A 325 6.94 -16.86 -5.64
C TYR A 325 6.80 -17.48 -7.04
N ALA A 326 5.57 -17.47 -7.57
CA ALA A 326 5.29 -17.98 -8.91
C ALA A 326 5.93 -17.12 -10.02
N GLY A 327 6.34 -15.91 -9.69
CA GLY A 327 6.80 -14.91 -10.64
C GLY A 327 6.79 -13.50 -10.09
N PHE A 328 6.80 -12.53 -11.00
CA PHE A 328 6.56 -11.12 -10.69
C PHE A 328 5.74 -10.47 -11.80
N SER A 329 5.07 -9.38 -11.47
CA SER A 329 4.32 -8.56 -12.41
C SER A 329 5.00 -7.21 -12.65
N THR A 330 4.93 -6.71 -13.88
CA THR A 330 5.29 -5.34 -14.22
C THR A 330 4.06 -4.61 -14.73
N ASP A 331 3.90 -3.38 -14.27
CA ASP A 331 2.82 -2.53 -14.66
C ASP A 331 3.30 -1.30 -15.44
N ALA A 332 3.01 -1.28 -16.73
CA ALA A 332 3.32 -0.20 -17.66
C ALA A 332 2.06 0.55 -18.15
N LEU A 333 0.91 0.43 -17.48
CA LEU A 333 -0.28 1.20 -17.86
C LEU A 333 -0.09 2.70 -17.59
N PRO A 334 -0.13 3.57 -18.62
CA PRO A 334 0.35 4.95 -18.53
C PRO A 334 -0.46 5.85 -17.59
N PHE A 335 -1.61 5.35 -17.10
CA PHE A 335 -2.55 6.04 -16.23
C PHE A 335 -2.51 5.58 -14.77
N HIS A 336 -1.57 4.72 -14.37
CA HIS A 336 -1.43 4.35 -12.94
C HIS A 336 -0.55 5.34 -12.17
N PHE A 337 -1.19 6.11 -11.29
CA PHE A 337 -0.58 7.12 -10.42
C PHE A 337 -0.54 6.67 -8.96
N LEU A 338 0.34 7.27 -8.17
CA LEU A 338 0.40 7.03 -6.72
C LEU A 338 -0.78 7.71 -6.03
N ALA A 339 -1.51 7.01 -5.15
CA ALA A 339 -2.69 7.57 -4.49
C ALA A 339 -2.37 8.61 -3.39
N ASN A 340 -1.13 8.67 -2.90
CA ASN A 340 -0.80 9.39 -1.65
C ASN A 340 -0.25 10.78 -1.93
N SER A 341 -0.76 11.81 -1.24
CA SER A 341 -0.16 13.15 -1.24
C SER A 341 1.30 13.11 -0.70
N PRO A 342 2.25 13.88 -1.29
CA PRO A 342 2.11 14.83 -2.40
C PRO A 342 2.31 14.19 -3.79
N ASN A 343 2.30 12.86 -3.90
CA ASN A 343 2.72 12.14 -5.09
C ASN A 343 1.57 11.78 -6.06
N LYS A 344 0.36 12.33 -5.87
CA LYS A 344 -0.84 12.09 -6.71
C LYS A 344 -0.62 12.28 -8.23
N LYS A 345 0.41 13.04 -8.62
CA LYS A 345 0.78 13.30 -10.03
C LYS A 345 2.00 12.50 -10.52
N LYS A 346 2.56 11.64 -9.69
CA LYS A 346 3.67 10.75 -10.06
C LYS A 346 3.13 9.38 -10.41
N LYS A 347 3.64 8.82 -11.50
CA LYS A 347 3.28 7.46 -11.91
C LYS A 347 3.95 6.44 -10.98
N ILE A 348 3.44 5.21 -11.01
CA ILE A 348 4.05 4.09 -10.28
C ILE A 348 5.51 3.83 -10.74
N PRO A 349 6.40 3.33 -9.86
CA PRO A 349 7.82 3.18 -10.16
C PRO A 349 8.15 2.38 -11.42
N THR A 350 7.37 1.35 -11.75
CA THR A 350 7.61 0.47 -12.90
C THR A 350 7.60 1.22 -14.24
N GLN A 351 6.92 2.37 -14.33
CA GLN A 351 6.90 3.24 -15.51
C GLN A 351 8.27 3.88 -15.83
N TYR A 352 9.17 3.92 -14.85
CA TYR A 352 10.51 4.48 -14.99
C TYR A 352 11.58 3.40 -15.22
N ALA A 353 11.21 2.12 -15.20
CA ALA A 353 12.15 1.02 -15.37
C ALA A 353 12.67 0.95 -16.81
N GLY A 354 13.99 1.08 -16.97
CA GLY A 354 14.64 0.96 -18.28
C GLY A 354 14.75 -0.50 -18.76
N PHE A 355 15.02 -0.69 -20.05
CA PHE A 355 15.27 -2.02 -20.61
C PHE A 355 16.39 -2.81 -19.87
N PRO A 356 17.54 -2.22 -19.49
CA PRO A 356 18.57 -2.96 -18.74
C PRO A 356 18.10 -3.47 -17.38
N GLU A 357 17.30 -2.66 -16.68
CA GLU A 357 16.71 -3.03 -15.39
C GLU A 357 15.70 -4.16 -15.56
N LEU A 358 14.77 -4.01 -16.51
CA LEU A 358 13.79 -5.05 -16.81
C LEU A 358 14.44 -6.35 -17.26
N SER A 359 15.49 -6.28 -18.09
CA SER A 359 16.30 -7.43 -18.49
C SER A 359 16.94 -8.12 -17.29
N ARG A 360 17.53 -7.36 -16.35
CA ARG A 360 18.11 -7.92 -15.12
C ARG A 360 17.07 -8.65 -14.25
N LEU A 361 15.89 -8.05 -14.05
CA LEU A 361 14.81 -8.63 -13.25
C LEU A 361 14.24 -9.90 -13.91
N THR A 362 13.93 -9.82 -15.20
CA THR A 362 13.40 -10.95 -15.98
C THR A 362 14.41 -12.09 -16.12
N ASN A 363 15.71 -11.80 -16.17
CA ASN A 363 16.77 -12.82 -16.12
C ASN A 363 16.71 -13.63 -14.81
N ILE A 364 16.46 -12.98 -13.66
CA ILE A 364 16.29 -13.70 -12.38
C ILE A 364 15.11 -14.66 -12.49
N VAL A 365 13.97 -14.16 -12.93
CA VAL A 365 12.72 -14.94 -13.07
C VAL A 365 12.91 -16.13 -14.02
N ARG A 366 13.64 -15.92 -15.12
CA ARG A 366 14.03 -16.99 -16.07
C ARG A 366 14.87 -18.07 -15.41
N ARG A 367 15.88 -17.71 -14.61
CA ARG A 367 16.75 -18.69 -13.92
C ARG A 367 15.96 -19.64 -13.03
N TYR A 368 14.91 -19.14 -12.38
CA TYR A 368 14.03 -19.96 -11.55
C TYR A 368 12.88 -20.60 -12.37
N ASN A 369 12.82 -20.42 -13.69
CA ASN A 369 11.69 -20.86 -14.53
C ASN A 369 10.32 -20.39 -13.99
N ARG A 370 10.26 -19.13 -13.56
CA ARG A 370 9.05 -18.47 -13.03
C ARG A 370 8.40 -17.59 -14.10
N VAL A 371 7.26 -17.00 -13.77
CA VAL A 371 6.44 -16.23 -14.73
C VAL A 371 6.71 -14.74 -14.62
N TRP A 372 6.89 -14.07 -15.76
CA TRP A 372 6.75 -12.62 -15.85
C TRP A 372 5.35 -12.27 -16.36
N GLN A 373 4.56 -11.58 -15.56
CA GLN A 373 3.28 -11.02 -16.00
C GLN A 373 3.46 -9.54 -16.37
N ALA A 374 3.14 -9.16 -17.61
CA ALA A 374 3.34 -7.80 -18.10
C ALA A 374 2.00 -7.15 -18.48
N THR A 375 1.80 -5.88 -18.10
CA THR A 375 0.92 -4.98 -18.86
C THR A 375 1.77 -4.25 -19.90
N PRO A 376 1.40 -4.26 -21.19
CA PRO A 376 2.12 -3.51 -22.20
C PRO A 376 1.82 -2.00 -22.10
N PRO A 377 2.79 -1.12 -22.33
CA PRO A 377 2.53 0.31 -22.41
C PRO A 377 1.67 0.63 -23.64
N LYS A 378 0.62 1.43 -23.46
CA LYS A 378 -0.29 1.86 -24.55
C LYS A 378 0.41 2.82 -25.53
N ASP A 379 1.29 3.68 -25.01
CA ASP A 379 1.80 4.85 -25.72
C ASP A 379 3.03 4.57 -26.61
N ASN A 380 3.67 3.40 -26.46
CA ASN A 380 4.88 3.07 -27.22
C ASN A 380 4.94 1.57 -27.59
N ILE A 381 4.35 1.25 -28.75
CA ILE A 381 4.30 -0.10 -29.31
C ILE A 381 5.70 -0.66 -29.56
N PHE A 382 6.66 0.16 -30.02
CA PHE A 382 8.02 -0.29 -30.28
C PHE A 382 8.74 -0.74 -29.01
N THR A 383 8.61 0.03 -27.92
CA THR A 383 9.16 -0.35 -26.61
C THR A 383 8.44 -1.58 -26.04
N ALA A 384 7.12 -1.70 -26.23
CA ALA A 384 6.39 -2.90 -25.84
C ALA A 384 6.92 -4.14 -26.58
N VAL A 385 7.02 -4.07 -27.91
CA VAL A 385 7.52 -5.17 -28.75
C VAL A 385 8.98 -5.52 -28.43
N SER A 386 9.84 -4.52 -28.25
CA SER A 386 11.25 -4.75 -27.91
C SER A 386 11.40 -5.40 -26.53
N SER A 387 10.60 -5.00 -25.55
CA SER A 387 10.57 -5.64 -24.23
C SER A 387 10.16 -7.11 -24.32
N PHE A 388 9.26 -7.47 -25.24
CA PHE A 388 8.85 -8.87 -25.43
C PHE A 388 9.91 -9.74 -26.10
N MET A 389 10.98 -9.17 -26.66
CA MET A 389 12.15 -9.96 -27.07
C MET A 389 12.86 -10.61 -25.88
N LEU A 390 12.65 -10.11 -24.65
CA LEU A 390 13.09 -10.78 -23.41
C LEU A 390 12.45 -12.16 -23.23
N THR A 391 11.38 -12.48 -23.95
CA THR A 391 10.79 -13.83 -23.92
C THR A 391 11.60 -14.88 -24.67
N SER A 392 12.48 -14.46 -25.58
CA SER A 392 13.19 -15.31 -26.54
C SER A 392 14.18 -16.27 -25.87
N GLY A 393 13.93 -17.57 -25.97
CA GLY A 393 14.90 -18.58 -25.59
C GLY A 393 16.10 -18.64 -26.54
N ARG A 394 15.98 -18.16 -27.78
CA ARG A 394 17.10 -18.13 -28.73
C ARG A 394 18.16 -17.11 -28.32
N LEU A 395 17.74 -15.93 -27.88
CA LEU A 395 18.65 -14.85 -27.46
C LEU A 395 19.23 -15.09 -26.07
N TYR A 396 18.47 -15.73 -25.18
CA TYR A 396 18.82 -15.86 -23.76
C TYR A 396 18.97 -17.30 -23.27
N LYS A 397 19.20 -18.25 -24.18
CA LYS A 397 19.36 -19.71 -23.96
C LYS A 397 18.09 -20.45 -23.48
N HIS A 398 17.31 -19.86 -22.58
CA HIS A 398 16.06 -20.44 -22.06
C HIS A 398 14.88 -19.48 -22.29
N PRO A 399 13.69 -20.00 -22.66
CA PRO A 399 12.49 -19.18 -22.76
C PRO A 399 12.14 -18.59 -21.40
N LEU A 400 11.67 -17.34 -21.40
CA LEU A 400 10.98 -16.77 -20.24
C LEU A 400 9.49 -16.98 -20.42
N LYS A 401 8.84 -17.60 -19.42
CA LYS A 401 7.38 -17.75 -19.38
C LYS A 401 6.78 -16.37 -19.14
N THR A 402 5.97 -15.90 -20.08
CA THR A 402 5.40 -14.56 -20.02
C THR A 402 3.90 -14.58 -20.24
N THR A 403 3.14 -13.95 -19.35
CA THR A 403 1.73 -13.62 -19.63
C THR A 403 1.59 -12.14 -19.87
N VAL A 404 0.82 -11.76 -20.88
CA VAL A 404 0.53 -10.36 -21.19
C VAL A 404 -0.94 -10.09 -20.93
N LEU A 405 -1.22 -9.12 -20.08
CA LEU A 405 -2.58 -8.66 -19.81
C LEU A 405 -3.10 -7.95 -21.06
N ALA A 406 -4.36 -8.24 -21.43
CA ALA A 406 -5.09 -7.76 -22.60
C ALA A 406 -4.87 -8.51 -23.94
N SER A 407 -5.68 -9.56 -24.14
CA SER A 407 -6.35 -9.79 -25.43
C SER A 407 -7.85 -9.56 -25.23
N ILE A 408 -8.31 -8.36 -25.55
CA ILE A 408 -9.71 -7.94 -25.45
C ILE A 408 -10.14 -7.28 -26.76
N ASP A 409 -11.41 -7.44 -27.12
CA ASP A 409 -12.01 -6.77 -28.28
C ASP A 409 -12.39 -5.33 -27.89
N LEU A 410 -11.43 -4.41 -27.98
CA LEU A 410 -11.64 -3.00 -27.64
C LEU A 410 -12.65 -2.36 -28.60
N GLN A 411 -13.65 -1.67 -28.04
CA GLN A 411 -14.65 -0.95 -28.83
C GLN A 411 -14.00 0.12 -29.74
N THR A 412 -12.91 0.72 -29.26
CA THR A 412 -12.20 1.82 -29.91
C THR A 412 -10.97 1.38 -30.71
N ASN A 413 -10.64 0.08 -30.78
CA ASN A 413 -9.55 -0.44 -31.61
C ASN A 413 -9.67 -1.96 -31.87
N ARG A 414 -10.28 -2.35 -32.99
CA ARG A 414 -10.49 -3.76 -33.37
C ARG A 414 -9.24 -4.46 -33.93
N VAL A 415 -8.24 -3.70 -34.39
CA VAL A 415 -7.04 -4.24 -35.04
C VAL A 415 -6.01 -4.73 -34.03
N ALA A 416 -5.95 -4.09 -32.85
CA ALA A 416 -4.99 -4.40 -31.79
C ALA A 416 -4.92 -5.90 -31.46
N MET A 417 -6.07 -6.57 -31.40
CA MET A 417 -6.16 -7.99 -31.10
C MET A 417 -5.45 -8.89 -32.12
N TYR A 418 -5.64 -8.63 -33.42
CA TYR A 418 -4.99 -9.42 -34.48
C TYR A 418 -3.47 -9.28 -34.43
N LEU A 419 -3.00 -8.06 -34.15
CA LEU A 419 -1.57 -7.78 -33.95
C LEU A 419 -1.03 -8.52 -32.73
N CYS A 420 -1.75 -8.58 -31.61
CA CYS A 420 -1.35 -9.35 -30.43
C CYS A 420 -1.18 -10.84 -30.73
N LEU A 421 -2.14 -11.45 -31.44
CA LEU A 421 -2.07 -12.87 -31.82
C LEU A 421 -0.94 -13.13 -32.83
N LEU A 422 -0.76 -12.25 -33.82
CA LEU A 422 0.36 -12.35 -34.76
C LEU A 422 1.70 -12.26 -34.03
N LEU A 423 1.87 -11.27 -33.15
CA LEU A 423 3.08 -11.09 -32.36
C LEU A 423 3.36 -12.31 -31.46
N SER A 424 2.34 -12.84 -30.79
CA SER A 424 2.48 -14.08 -30.01
C SER A 424 2.93 -15.25 -30.88
N SER A 425 2.42 -15.36 -32.12
CA SER A 425 2.83 -16.38 -33.08
C SER A 425 4.31 -16.28 -33.44
N ILE A 426 4.78 -15.05 -33.70
CA ILE A 426 6.17 -14.76 -34.06
C ILE A 426 7.10 -15.07 -32.88
N LEU A 427 6.78 -14.56 -31.69
CA LEU A 427 7.62 -14.72 -30.49
C LEU A 427 7.71 -16.19 -30.03
N ASN A 428 6.62 -16.95 -30.17
CA ASN A 428 6.59 -18.38 -29.84
C ASN A 428 7.09 -19.29 -30.98
N SER A 429 7.53 -18.72 -32.10
CA SER A 429 8.03 -19.50 -33.23
C SER A 429 9.30 -20.28 -32.87
N ARG A 430 9.63 -21.29 -33.68
CA ARG A 430 10.88 -22.06 -33.53
C ARG A 430 12.15 -21.18 -33.60
N MET A 431 12.07 -20.04 -34.28
CA MET A 431 13.18 -19.10 -34.43
C MET A 431 13.50 -18.37 -33.12
N LEU A 432 12.48 -17.89 -32.41
CA LEU A 432 12.66 -17.12 -31.18
C LEU A 432 12.56 -17.98 -29.91
N LYS A 433 11.91 -19.15 -30.00
CA LYS A 433 11.70 -20.08 -28.89
C LYS A 433 11.12 -19.35 -27.66
N GLY A 434 10.15 -18.47 -27.84
CA GLY A 434 9.46 -17.78 -26.75
C GLY A 434 8.41 -18.67 -26.08
N HIS A 435 7.93 -18.23 -24.90
CA HIS A 435 6.81 -18.85 -24.20
C HIS A 435 5.85 -17.78 -23.66
N LEU A 436 5.27 -17.01 -24.57
CA LEU A 436 4.37 -15.90 -24.32
C LEU A 436 2.91 -16.30 -24.52
N ARG A 437 2.02 -15.92 -23.59
CA ARG A 437 0.57 -16.07 -23.74
C ARG A 437 -0.16 -14.78 -23.38
N PHE A 438 -1.16 -14.39 -24.17
CA PHE A 438 -2.04 -13.27 -23.81
C PHE A 438 -3.15 -13.74 -22.87
N GLN A 439 -3.66 -12.86 -21.99
CA GLN A 439 -4.83 -13.17 -21.17
C GLN A 439 -6.12 -12.75 -21.87
N ALA A 440 -7.11 -13.63 -21.88
CA ALA A 440 -8.44 -13.38 -22.45
C ALA A 440 -9.48 -13.36 -21.34
N LEU A 441 -10.17 -12.23 -21.19
CA LEU A 441 -11.28 -12.06 -20.25
C LEU A 441 -12.55 -12.66 -20.86
N SER A 442 -13.25 -13.52 -20.12
CA SER A 442 -14.50 -14.19 -20.51
C SER A 442 -15.79 -13.39 -20.22
N SER A 443 -15.64 -12.15 -19.74
CA SER A 443 -16.73 -11.22 -19.52
C SER A 443 -16.74 -10.10 -20.56
N SER A 444 -17.92 -9.53 -20.79
CA SER A 444 -18.04 -8.15 -21.25
C SER A 444 -17.29 -7.27 -20.25
N PHE A 445 -16.35 -6.45 -20.72
CA PHE A 445 -15.61 -5.58 -19.82
C PHE A 445 -16.47 -4.36 -19.52
N ARG A 446 -17.40 -4.56 -18.58
CA ARG A 446 -18.32 -3.56 -18.05
C ARG A 446 -17.72 -2.84 -16.84
N ILE A 447 -17.74 -1.51 -16.87
CA ILE A 447 -17.33 -0.66 -15.75
C ILE A 447 -18.52 0.18 -15.32
N TRP A 448 -18.66 0.33 -14.01
CA TRP A 448 -19.52 1.33 -13.41
C TRP A 448 -18.69 2.54 -12.95
N SER A 449 -19.27 3.73 -13.07
CA SER A 449 -18.68 5.01 -12.68
C SER A 449 -19.58 5.71 -11.67
N ASP A 450 -19.00 6.23 -10.60
CA ASP A 450 -19.67 7.13 -9.64
C ASP A 450 -19.39 8.57 -10.07
N GLY A 451 -20.33 9.16 -10.81
CA GLY A 451 -20.15 10.43 -11.48
C GLY A 451 -18.98 10.37 -12.45
N ALA A 452 -17.90 11.09 -12.12
CA ALA A 452 -16.66 11.10 -12.88
C ALA A 452 -15.67 9.97 -12.49
N ILE A 453 -15.93 9.27 -11.37
CA ILE A 453 -14.96 8.39 -10.71
C ILE A 453 -15.04 6.98 -11.27
N ASN A 454 -13.96 6.54 -11.92
CA ASN A 454 -13.75 5.16 -12.34
C ASN A 454 -12.26 4.91 -12.68
N PRO A 455 -11.78 3.67 -12.78
CA PRO A 455 -10.36 3.38 -13.05
C PRO A 455 -9.84 3.89 -14.40
N ILE A 456 -10.70 4.00 -15.42
CA ILE A 456 -10.29 4.43 -16.76
C ILE A 456 -10.23 5.97 -16.87
N ALA A 457 -10.92 6.69 -15.99
CA ALA A 457 -10.92 8.15 -15.96
C ALA A 457 -9.50 8.75 -15.83
N ASP A 458 -8.55 8.03 -15.21
CA ASP A 458 -7.16 8.50 -15.05
C ASP A 458 -6.41 8.67 -16.38
N GLU A 459 -6.87 8.04 -17.46
CA GLU A 459 -6.33 8.21 -18.80
C GLU A 459 -6.57 9.63 -19.34
N VAL A 460 -7.68 10.25 -18.96
CA VAL A 460 -8.11 11.56 -19.47
C VAL A 460 -7.78 12.63 -18.43
N PRO A 461 -6.88 13.60 -18.72
CA PRO A 461 -6.44 14.60 -17.73
C PRO A 461 -7.59 15.36 -17.05
N GLU A 462 -8.65 15.69 -17.80
CA GLU A 462 -9.80 16.40 -17.28
C GLU A 462 -10.65 15.56 -16.32
N PHE A 463 -10.74 14.24 -16.53
CA PHE A 463 -11.40 13.33 -15.58
C PHE A 463 -10.50 12.98 -14.39
N ARG A 464 -9.20 12.80 -14.62
CA ARG A 464 -8.21 12.47 -13.58
C ARG A 464 -8.22 13.47 -12.43
N VAL A 465 -8.31 14.77 -12.71
CA VAL A 465 -8.33 15.78 -11.63
C VAL A 465 -9.54 15.67 -10.71
N LEU A 466 -10.66 15.08 -11.18
CA LEU A 466 -11.81 14.75 -10.34
C LEU A 466 -11.57 13.45 -9.57
N ASN A 467 -10.89 12.48 -10.21
CA ASN A 467 -10.52 11.18 -9.64
C ASN A 467 -9.40 11.27 -8.57
N GLU A 468 -8.57 12.31 -8.62
CA GLU A 468 -7.49 12.60 -7.64
C GLU A 468 -8.02 12.98 -6.23
N LEU A 469 -9.29 13.39 -6.14
CA LEU A 469 -9.94 13.76 -4.89
C LEU A 469 -10.51 12.53 -4.19
N GLU A 470 -10.54 12.55 -2.85
CA GLU A 470 -11.15 11.47 -2.07
C GLU A 470 -12.64 11.32 -2.42
N LEU A 471 -13.18 10.10 -2.33
CA LEU A 471 -14.57 9.80 -2.72
C LEU A 471 -15.59 10.71 -2.00
N ASP A 472 -15.33 11.09 -0.76
CA ASP A 472 -16.15 11.95 0.08
C ASP A 472 -15.91 13.45 -0.14
N ASP A 473 -14.87 13.87 -0.87
CA ASP A 473 -14.60 15.28 -1.19
C ASP A 473 -15.47 15.81 -2.35
N ARG A 474 -16.79 15.81 -2.13
CA ARG A 474 -17.77 16.44 -3.04
C ARG A 474 -17.48 17.92 -3.25
N SER A 475 -17.02 18.61 -2.21
CA SER A 475 -16.73 20.06 -2.24
C SER A 475 -15.57 20.40 -3.17
N GLY A 476 -14.52 19.58 -3.17
CA GLY A 476 -13.37 19.68 -4.08
C GLY A 476 -13.80 19.47 -5.52
N ARG A 477 -14.58 18.43 -5.79
CA ARG A 477 -15.10 18.15 -7.14
C ARG A 477 -15.99 19.28 -7.63
N ALA A 478 -16.91 19.78 -6.79
CA ALA A 478 -17.76 20.92 -7.11
C ALA A 478 -16.93 22.17 -7.48
N ARG A 479 -15.82 22.46 -6.77
CA ARG A 479 -14.93 23.58 -7.13
C ARG A 479 -14.30 23.41 -8.51
N ILE A 480 -13.90 22.19 -8.88
CA ILE A 480 -13.31 21.90 -10.21
C ILE A 480 -14.38 21.98 -11.30
N LEU A 481 -15.53 21.34 -11.09
CA LEU A 481 -16.66 21.31 -12.03
C LEU A 481 -17.22 22.70 -12.32
N ASN A 482 -17.12 23.64 -11.38
CA ASN A 482 -17.56 25.02 -11.53
C ASN A 482 -16.44 25.98 -12.01
N ASN A 483 -15.21 25.51 -12.23
CA ASN A 483 -14.12 26.34 -12.72
C ASN A 483 -14.25 26.61 -14.24
N PRO A 484 -14.40 27.87 -14.70
CA PRO A 484 -14.61 28.18 -16.11
C PRO A 484 -13.48 27.69 -17.05
N GLN A 485 -12.23 27.71 -16.59
CA GLN A 485 -11.09 27.26 -17.38
C GLN A 485 -11.12 25.74 -17.56
N TRP A 486 -11.41 25.01 -16.48
CA TRP A 486 -11.55 23.56 -16.54
C TRP A 486 -12.75 23.15 -17.41
N VAL A 487 -13.90 23.79 -17.25
CA VAL A 487 -15.11 23.55 -18.08
C VAL A 487 -14.80 23.72 -19.56
N LYS A 488 -14.04 24.75 -19.93
CA LYS A 488 -13.61 24.97 -21.32
C LYS A 488 -12.71 23.83 -21.82
N ALA A 489 -11.76 23.38 -21.01
CA ALA A 489 -10.88 22.26 -21.34
C ALA A 489 -11.65 20.94 -21.49
N PHE A 490 -12.51 20.61 -20.52
CA PHE A 490 -13.38 19.44 -20.54
C PHE A 490 -14.23 19.38 -21.81
N ARG A 491 -14.91 20.48 -22.16
CA ARG A 491 -15.73 20.53 -23.37
C ARG A 491 -14.92 20.34 -24.64
N LYS A 492 -13.71 20.93 -24.72
CA LYS A 492 -12.80 20.74 -25.86
C LYS A 492 -12.40 19.26 -25.99
N MET A 493 -12.05 18.61 -24.88
CA MET A 493 -11.73 17.18 -24.84
C MET A 493 -12.94 16.34 -25.24
N TRP A 494 -14.12 16.56 -24.64
CA TRP A 494 -15.33 15.78 -24.88
C TRP A 494 -15.79 15.82 -26.35
N LEU A 495 -15.67 16.99 -26.99
CA LEU A 495 -16.11 17.22 -28.37
C LEU A 495 -15.05 16.85 -29.43
N LYS A 496 -13.80 16.53 -29.04
CA LYS A 496 -12.70 16.19 -29.97
C LYS A 496 -13.13 15.04 -30.90
N GLY A 497 -13.15 15.30 -32.21
CA GLY A 497 -13.50 14.30 -33.24
C GLY A 497 -15.01 14.05 -33.42
N LYS A 498 -15.92 14.71 -32.67
CA LYS A 498 -17.38 14.55 -32.83
C LYS A 498 -17.97 15.31 -34.03
N LYS A 499 -17.32 16.39 -34.47
CA LYS A 499 -17.84 17.29 -35.53
C LYS A 499 -16.78 17.49 -36.63
N GLY A 500 -17.25 17.71 -37.87
CA GLY A 500 -16.42 18.07 -39.03
C GLY A 500 -15.57 16.94 -39.64
N TRP A 501 -14.82 17.27 -40.68
CA TRP A 501 -13.89 16.40 -41.41
C TRP A 501 -12.44 16.65 -40.95
N SER A 502 -12.07 16.08 -39.80
CA SER A 502 -10.70 16.13 -39.27
C SER A 502 -10.11 14.71 -39.16
N LEU A 503 -8.79 14.58 -39.04
CA LEU A 503 -8.14 13.28 -38.78
C LEU A 503 -8.73 12.61 -37.53
N ALA A 504 -9.00 13.36 -36.47
CA ALA A 504 -9.64 12.85 -35.25
C ALA A 504 -11.07 12.34 -35.52
N SER A 505 -11.82 13.02 -36.39
CA SER A 505 -13.16 12.58 -36.80
C SER A 505 -13.13 11.30 -37.63
N ILE A 506 -12.13 11.15 -38.52
CA ILE A 506 -11.89 9.94 -39.33
C ILE A 506 -11.49 8.77 -38.42
N LEU A 507 -10.49 8.96 -37.55
CA LEU A 507 -10.04 7.94 -36.59
C LEU A 507 -11.19 7.47 -35.68
N ARG A 508 -12.04 8.40 -35.23
CA ARG A 508 -13.24 8.06 -34.45
C ARG A 508 -14.25 7.24 -35.27
N ARG A 509 -14.54 7.63 -36.52
CA ARG A 509 -15.42 6.84 -37.42
C ARG A 509 -14.88 5.43 -37.67
N LEU A 510 -13.55 5.29 -37.73
CA LEU A 510 -12.86 4.02 -37.90
C LEU A 510 -12.68 3.24 -36.58
N ARG A 511 -13.12 3.78 -35.43
CA ARG A 511 -12.88 3.22 -34.09
C ARG A 511 -11.39 2.91 -33.90
N LEU A 512 -10.58 3.96 -33.97
CA LEU A 512 -9.13 3.98 -33.70
C LEU A 512 -8.78 5.18 -32.80
N GLU A 513 -9.60 5.42 -31.76
CA GLU A 513 -9.41 6.55 -30.85
C GLU A 513 -8.23 6.30 -29.89
N ASP A 514 -7.60 7.39 -29.46
CA ASP A 514 -6.49 7.41 -28.51
C ASP A 514 -6.94 7.16 -27.06
N VAL A 515 -8.23 7.28 -26.76
CA VAL A 515 -8.82 7.14 -25.41
C VAL A 515 -9.76 5.94 -25.35
N VAL A 516 -9.77 5.21 -24.22
CA VAL A 516 -10.65 4.06 -23.98
C VAL A 516 -12.02 4.48 -23.45
N LEU A 517 -12.09 5.54 -22.64
CA LEU A 517 -13.33 6.07 -22.09
C LEU A 517 -14.27 6.55 -23.21
N THR A 518 -15.49 6.01 -23.25
CA THR A 518 -16.50 6.47 -24.21
C THR A 518 -16.92 7.90 -23.90
N ARG A 519 -17.26 8.63 -24.97
CA ARG A 519 -17.79 10.01 -24.91
C ARG A 519 -19.15 10.09 -25.60
N GLN A 520 -19.85 8.96 -25.78
CA GLN A 520 -21.17 8.91 -26.41
C GLN A 520 -22.21 8.59 -25.35
N LEU A 521 -23.30 9.36 -25.30
CA LEU A 521 -24.33 9.20 -24.26
C LEU A 521 -25.12 7.90 -24.44
N ASP A 522 -25.21 7.36 -25.66
CA ASP A 522 -25.86 6.09 -25.98
C ASP A 522 -25.08 4.86 -25.47
N ASP A 523 -23.77 5.01 -25.22
CA ASP A 523 -22.91 4.00 -24.62
C ASP A 523 -22.90 4.04 -23.07
N MET A 524 -23.62 4.99 -22.46
CA MET A 524 -23.65 5.23 -21.01
C MET A 524 -25.04 4.91 -20.46
N ILE A 525 -25.17 3.79 -19.75
CA ILE A 525 -26.45 3.34 -19.16
C ILE A 525 -26.52 3.84 -17.72
N VAL A 526 -27.63 4.47 -17.33
CA VAL A 526 -27.84 4.95 -15.96
C VAL A 526 -28.11 3.75 -15.04
N ALA A 527 -27.27 3.58 -14.02
CA ALA A 527 -27.39 2.52 -13.04
C ALA A 527 -28.12 2.99 -11.76
N GLU A 528 -27.78 4.19 -11.26
CA GLU A 528 -28.43 4.83 -10.11
C GLU A 528 -28.41 6.35 -10.36
N CYS A 529 -29.49 7.06 -10.05
CA CYS A 529 -29.49 8.53 -10.00
C CYS A 529 -30.71 9.04 -9.21
N PRO A 530 -30.73 10.32 -8.81
CA PRO A 530 -31.88 10.90 -8.11
C PRO A 530 -33.23 10.80 -8.86
N LEU A 531 -33.23 10.70 -10.19
CA LEU A 531 -34.44 10.51 -11.00
C LEU A 531 -34.64 9.03 -11.35
N ALA A 532 -35.48 8.32 -10.59
CA ALA A 532 -35.68 6.88 -10.76
C ALA A 532 -36.14 6.49 -12.19
N SER A 533 -36.85 7.37 -12.89
CA SER A 533 -37.31 7.14 -14.26
C SER A 533 -36.19 6.99 -15.29
N TRP A 534 -34.97 7.42 -14.98
CA TRP A 534 -33.82 7.31 -15.90
C TRP A 534 -33.08 5.97 -15.75
N VAL A 535 -33.26 5.26 -14.63
CA VAL A 535 -32.52 4.03 -14.34
C VAL A 535 -32.81 2.96 -15.40
N GLY A 536 -31.76 2.41 -15.99
CA GLY A 536 -31.83 1.44 -17.08
C GLY A 536 -31.86 2.05 -18.49
N GLU A 537 -32.07 3.36 -18.62
CA GLU A 537 -31.96 4.07 -19.90
C GLU A 537 -30.51 4.46 -20.21
N THR A 538 -30.21 4.71 -21.49
CA THR A 538 -28.97 5.38 -21.87
C THR A 538 -29.10 6.89 -21.62
N LEU A 539 -28.00 7.58 -21.30
CA LEU A 539 -28.00 9.03 -21.08
C LEU A 539 -28.45 9.85 -22.31
N GLU A 540 -28.48 9.22 -23.50
CA GLU A 540 -29.01 9.82 -24.72
C GLU A 540 -30.53 10.04 -24.66
N ALA A 541 -31.28 9.14 -24.00
CA ALA A 541 -32.74 9.25 -23.89
C ALA A 541 -33.18 10.51 -23.12
N PRO A 542 -32.71 10.79 -21.88
CA PRO A 542 -33.04 12.02 -21.18
C PRO A 542 -32.49 13.26 -21.88
N TYR A 543 -31.33 13.18 -22.55
CA TYR A 543 -30.81 14.29 -23.35
C TYR A 543 -31.77 14.67 -24.49
N ARG A 544 -32.33 13.68 -25.21
CA ARG A 544 -33.35 13.93 -26.25
C ARG A 544 -34.65 14.47 -25.67
N ARG A 545 -35.07 14.00 -24.49
CA ARG A 545 -36.25 14.54 -23.80
C ARG A 545 -36.04 16.01 -23.41
N LEU A 546 -34.84 16.38 -22.92
CA LEU A 546 -34.48 17.77 -22.64
C LEU A 546 -34.53 18.65 -23.91
N LEU A 547 -33.97 18.19 -25.04
CA LEU A 547 -34.02 18.94 -26.31
C LEU A 547 -35.47 19.16 -26.79
N LYS A 548 -36.35 18.18 -26.60
CA LYS A 548 -37.79 18.34 -26.90
C LYS A 548 -38.47 19.29 -25.93
N TYR A 549 -38.17 19.20 -24.63
CA TYR A 549 -38.68 20.10 -23.59
C TYR A 549 -38.33 21.57 -23.90
N GLN A 550 -37.10 21.84 -24.32
CA GLN A 550 -36.64 23.20 -24.63
C GLN A 550 -37.20 23.77 -25.93
N THR A 551 -37.65 22.92 -26.86
CA THR A 551 -38.25 23.35 -28.14
C THR A 551 -39.79 23.39 -28.11
N SER A 552 -40.43 22.74 -27.13
CA SER A 552 -41.89 22.68 -27.02
C SER A 552 -42.44 23.87 -26.23
N SER A 553 -43.29 24.69 -26.85
CA SER A 553 -43.92 25.87 -26.21
C SER A 553 -45.07 25.54 -25.24
N SER A 554 -45.38 24.26 -25.04
CA SER A 554 -46.50 23.78 -24.22
C SER A 554 -46.12 22.49 -23.48
N HIS A 555 -46.59 22.34 -22.24
CA HIS A 555 -46.41 21.18 -21.36
C HIS A 555 -46.40 19.86 -22.16
N ASN A 556 -45.30 19.12 -22.09
CA ASN A 556 -45.21 17.79 -22.67
C ASN A 556 -45.81 16.78 -21.65
N PRO A 557 -47.04 16.25 -21.86
CA PRO A 557 -47.76 15.46 -20.86
C PRO A 557 -47.13 14.09 -20.56
N SER A 558 -45.97 13.79 -21.15
CA SER A 558 -45.23 12.53 -20.97
C SER A 558 -44.04 12.62 -20.01
N LEU A 559 -43.72 13.82 -19.49
CA LEU A 559 -42.62 14.03 -18.54
C LEU A 559 -43.12 13.97 -17.09
N HIS A 560 -42.38 13.31 -16.20
CA HIS A 560 -42.68 13.34 -14.77
C HIS A 560 -42.38 14.72 -14.17
N ASP A 561 -43.09 15.11 -13.11
CA ASP A 561 -42.95 16.42 -12.47
C ASP A 561 -41.52 16.69 -11.97
N GLU A 562 -40.86 15.66 -11.43
CA GLU A 562 -39.47 15.73 -10.97
C GLU A 562 -38.47 15.93 -12.11
N GLU A 563 -38.68 15.26 -13.24
CA GLU A 563 -37.83 15.39 -14.44
C GLU A 563 -38.00 16.79 -15.06
N THR A 564 -39.23 17.30 -15.11
CA THR A 564 -39.52 18.66 -15.57
C THR A 564 -38.86 19.71 -14.68
N THR A 565 -38.95 19.53 -13.36
CA THR A 565 -38.26 20.38 -12.38
C THR A 565 -36.75 20.36 -12.61
N PHE A 566 -36.17 19.18 -12.80
CA PHE A 566 -34.74 19.07 -13.08
C PHE A 566 -34.35 19.71 -14.43
N PHE A 567 -35.14 19.50 -15.49
CA PHE A 567 -34.92 20.11 -16.80
C PHE A 567 -34.97 21.65 -16.76
N SER A 568 -35.77 22.24 -15.87
CA SER A 568 -35.80 23.70 -15.67
C SER A 568 -34.47 24.26 -15.15
N SER A 569 -33.62 23.44 -14.52
CA SER A 569 -32.30 23.86 -14.04
C SER A 569 -31.24 23.99 -15.14
N PHE A 570 -31.49 23.45 -16.34
CA PHE A 570 -30.54 23.50 -17.44
C PHE A 570 -30.57 24.85 -18.18
N PRO A 571 -29.44 25.34 -18.70
CA PRO A 571 -29.44 26.43 -19.66
C PRO A 571 -30.34 26.11 -20.86
N ASN A 572 -31.21 27.05 -21.24
CA ASN A 572 -32.11 26.94 -22.39
C ASN A 572 -31.79 28.06 -23.42
N PRO A 573 -31.35 27.73 -24.66
CA PRO A 573 -31.13 26.37 -25.17
C PRO A 573 -29.83 25.73 -24.66
N ILE A 574 -29.86 24.41 -24.46
CA ILE A 574 -28.65 23.66 -24.13
C ILE A 574 -27.74 23.59 -25.34
N LYS A 575 -26.44 23.77 -25.10
CA LYS A 575 -25.47 23.93 -26.19
C LYS A 575 -25.13 22.62 -26.92
N ASP A 576 -24.90 21.55 -26.16
CA ASP A 576 -24.51 20.22 -26.67
C ASP A 576 -24.52 19.17 -25.55
N ASP A 577 -24.26 17.91 -25.92
CA ASP A 577 -24.18 16.76 -25.01
C ASP A 577 -23.10 16.90 -23.93
N ALA A 578 -22.05 17.69 -24.17
CA ALA A 578 -21.02 17.98 -23.18
C ALA A 578 -21.57 18.88 -22.07
N ALA A 579 -22.41 19.87 -22.42
CA ALA A 579 -23.09 20.72 -21.43
C ALA A 579 -24.06 19.89 -20.59
N PHE A 580 -24.78 18.96 -21.24
CA PHE A 580 -25.69 18.05 -20.57
C PHE A 580 -24.97 17.21 -19.52
N PHE A 581 -23.95 16.46 -19.94
CA PHE A 581 -23.21 15.58 -19.03
C PHE A 581 -22.51 16.35 -17.91
N LEU A 582 -21.97 17.53 -18.20
CA LEU A 582 -21.37 18.41 -17.19
C LEU A 582 -22.39 18.84 -16.13
N HIS A 583 -23.59 19.23 -16.54
CA HIS A 583 -24.67 19.63 -15.63
C HIS A 583 -25.07 18.48 -14.71
N LEU A 584 -25.12 17.25 -15.22
CA LEU A 584 -25.39 16.07 -14.38
C LEU A 584 -24.30 15.88 -13.33
N MET A 585 -23.02 15.97 -13.70
CA MET A 585 -21.91 15.87 -12.74
C MET A 585 -21.95 16.99 -11.70
N GLN A 586 -22.33 18.21 -12.08
CA GLN A 586 -22.45 19.34 -11.17
C GLN A 586 -23.62 19.17 -10.18
N ALA A 587 -24.76 18.68 -10.66
CA ALA A 587 -25.97 18.54 -9.86
C ALA A 587 -25.92 17.32 -8.94
N TRP A 588 -25.37 16.20 -9.41
CA TRP A 588 -25.49 14.91 -8.72
C TRP A 588 -24.16 14.34 -8.25
N ASP A 589 -23.01 14.76 -8.79
CA ASP A 589 -21.69 14.23 -8.44
C ASP A 589 -21.69 12.68 -8.39
N THR A 590 -21.42 12.07 -7.23
CA THR A 590 -21.43 10.61 -7.05
C THR A 590 -22.82 10.00 -6.84
N ASP A 591 -23.88 10.81 -6.75
CA ASP A 591 -25.27 10.31 -6.76
C ASP A 591 -25.70 9.89 -8.17
N LEU A 592 -25.02 10.36 -9.22
CA LEU A 592 -25.15 9.78 -10.56
C LEU A 592 -24.20 8.59 -10.68
N ARG A 593 -24.75 7.40 -10.91
CA ARG A 593 -23.99 6.22 -11.27
C ARG A 593 -24.39 5.73 -12.65
N TRP A 594 -23.40 5.45 -13.48
CA TRP A 594 -23.63 4.96 -14.83
C TRP A 594 -22.63 3.87 -15.20
N GLU A 595 -23.02 2.99 -16.12
CA GLU A 595 -22.19 1.90 -16.61
C GLU A 595 -21.90 2.02 -18.11
N THR A 596 -20.77 1.46 -18.52
CA THR A 596 -20.42 1.30 -19.92
C THR A 596 -19.63 0.02 -20.14
N THR A 597 -19.78 -0.59 -21.31
CA THR A 597 -18.98 -1.76 -21.72
C THR A 597 -17.95 -1.35 -22.75
N PHE A 598 -16.67 -1.34 -22.43
CA PHE A 598 -15.63 -0.84 -23.35
C PHE A 598 -14.89 -1.94 -24.13
N ALA A 599 -14.99 -3.20 -23.71
CA ALA A 599 -14.41 -4.32 -24.44
C ALA A 599 -15.27 -5.60 -24.40
N ASN A 600 -14.98 -6.53 -25.31
CA ASN A 600 -15.61 -7.85 -25.39
C ASN A 600 -17.14 -7.84 -25.64
N ARG A 601 -17.68 -6.82 -26.31
CA ARG A 601 -19.11 -6.78 -26.69
C ARG A 601 -19.48 -7.86 -27.72
N ASN A 602 -18.54 -8.30 -28.56
CA ASN A 602 -18.81 -9.29 -29.59
C ASN A 602 -18.55 -10.72 -29.08
N ALA A 603 -19.63 -11.46 -28.85
CA ALA A 603 -19.58 -12.85 -28.36
C ALA A 603 -18.77 -13.79 -29.27
N LYS A 604 -18.83 -13.64 -30.60
CA LYS A 604 -18.07 -14.48 -31.56
C LYS A 604 -16.57 -14.23 -31.44
N THR A 605 -16.19 -12.96 -31.34
CA THR A 605 -14.78 -12.56 -31.15
C THR A 605 -14.24 -13.03 -29.81
N LEU A 606 -15.00 -12.77 -28.74
CA LEU A 606 -14.68 -13.22 -27.38
C LEU A 606 -14.45 -14.73 -27.35
N ARG A 607 -15.36 -15.51 -27.96
CA ARG A 607 -15.24 -16.96 -28.07
C ARG A 607 -13.94 -17.37 -28.77
N LYS A 608 -13.62 -16.75 -29.92
CA LYS A 608 -12.36 -17.02 -30.65
C LYS A 608 -11.14 -16.79 -29.76
N LEU A 609 -11.12 -15.71 -28.98
CA LEU A 609 -10.03 -15.40 -28.06
C LEU A 609 -9.93 -16.41 -26.90
N LEU A 610 -11.05 -16.77 -26.29
CA LEU A 610 -11.07 -17.69 -25.15
C LEU A 610 -10.54 -19.08 -25.48
N PHE A 611 -10.74 -19.57 -26.70
CA PHE A 611 -10.28 -20.89 -27.14
C PHE A 611 -8.96 -20.86 -27.92
N HIS A 612 -8.38 -19.68 -28.18
CA HIS A 612 -7.15 -19.56 -28.94
C HIS A 612 -5.95 -20.18 -28.22
N LYS A 613 -5.09 -20.90 -28.94
CA LYS A 613 -3.94 -21.61 -28.35
C LYS A 613 -2.91 -20.69 -27.70
N GLN A 614 -2.87 -19.42 -28.12
CA GLN A 614 -1.93 -18.40 -27.61
C GLN A 614 -2.48 -17.58 -26.45
N THR A 615 -3.72 -17.81 -26.07
CA THR A 615 -4.33 -17.13 -24.94
C THR A 615 -4.45 -18.07 -23.75
N LEU A 616 -4.56 -17.48 -22.56
CA LEU A 616 -5.04 -18.11 -21.33
C LEU A 616 -6.30 -17.36 -20.88
N PRO A 617 -7.35 -18.05 -20.41
CA PRO A 617 -8.41 -17.38 -19.66
C PRO A 617 -7.82 -16.64 -18.45
N GLY A 618 -8.23 -15.38 -18.22
CA GLY A 618 -7.70 -14.56 -17.14
C GLY A 618 -8.15 -13.10 -17.24
N PHE A 619 -7.42 -12.20 -16.59
CA PHE A 619 -7.71 -10.75 -16.60
C PHE A 619 -9.09 -10.36 -16.05
N ASN A 620 -9.61 -11.10 -15.07
CA ASN A 620 -10.89 -10.81 -14.43
C ASN A 620 -10.85 -9.56 -13.52
N ASP A 621 -9.65 -9.06 -13.18
CA ASP A 621 -9.41 -7.86 -12.36
C ASP A 621 -10.25 -7.78 -11.06
N SER A 622 -10.66 -8.96 -10.59
CA SER A 622 -11.64 -9.16 -9.54
C SER A 622 -10.93 -9.05 -8.20
N GLY A 623 -10.87 -7.85 -7.64
CA GLY A 623 -10.15 -7.63 -6.39
C GLY A 623 -9.60 -6.21 -6.22
N ALA A 624 -9.20 -5.56 -7.31
CA ALA A 624 -8.59 -4.23 -7.28
C ALA A 624 -9.63 -3.10 -7.33
N HIS A 625 -10.69 -3.30 -8.12
CA HIS A 625 -11.72 -2.29 -8.39
C HIS A 625 -13.11 -2.73 -7.91
N LEU A 626 -13.19 -3.11 -6.63
CA LEU A 626 -14.37 -3.71 -6.00
C LEU A 626 -15.66 -2.89 -6.13
N ALA A 627 -15.57 -1.58 -6.37
CA ALA A 627 -16.72 -0.69 -6.54
C ALA A 627 -17.09 -0.42 -8.00
N ASN A 628 -16.24 -0.79 -8.97
CA ASN A 628 -16.42 -0.43 -10.38
C ASN A 628 -16.37 -1.65 -11.32
N ILE A 629 -15.92 -2.80 -10.84
CA ILE A 629 -15.74 -4.04 -11.61
C ILE A 629 -16.16 -5.24 -10.75
N GLY A 630 -16.86 -6.21 -11.36
CA GLY A 630 -17.41 -7.37 -10.66
C GLY A 630 -17.25 -8.72 -11.36
N PHE A 631 -16.18 -8.96 -12.13
CA PHE A 631 -16.03 -10.16 -12.99
C PHE A 631 -15.59 -11.45 -12.26
N TYR A 632 -15.99 -11.63 -11.01
CA TYR A 632 -15.63 -12.82 -10.20
C TYR A 632 -16.06 -14.15 -10.85
N ASP A 633 -17.10 -14.07 -11.67
CA ASP A 633 -17.78 -15.15 -12.36
C ASP A 633 -17.13 -15.51 -13.72
N GLY A 634 -16.02 -14.86 -14.11
CA GLY A 634 -15.38 -15.05 -15.41
C GLY A 634 -15.12 -16.52 -15.77
N ASN A 635 -14.66 -17.34 -14.83
CA ASN A 635 -14.42 -18.76 -15.10
C ASN A 635 -15.71 -19.53 -15.44
N LEU A 636 -16.81 -19.20 -14.76
CA LEU A 636 -18.13 -19.80 -15.02
C LEU A 636 -18.71 -19.30 -16.35
N ARG A 637 -18.52 -18.01 -16.68
CA ARG A 637 -18.87 -17.49 -18.02
C ARG A 637 -18.14 -18.24 -19.12
N ALA A 638 -16.85 -18.54 -18.93
CA ALA A 638 -16.06 -19.29 -19.91
C ALA A 638 -16.61 -20.72 -20.10
N LEU A 639 -17.01 -21.41 -19.02
CA LEU A 639 -17.65 -22.72 -19.09
C LEU A 639 -19.03 -22.66 -19.75
N LYS A 640 -19.84 -21.65 -19.44
CA LYS A 640 -21.14 -21.42 -20.10
C LYS A 640 -20.99 -21.23 -21.61
N ILE A 641 -20.01 -20.43 -22.04
CA ILE A 641 -19.69 -20.25 -23.47
C ILE A 641 -19.26 -21.57 -24.10
N ALA A 642 -18.47 -22.40 -23.39
CA ALA A 642 -18.05 -23.70 -23.86
C ALA A 642 -19.22 -24.70 -23.99
N GLN A 643 -20.18 -24.64 -23.07
CA GLN A 643 -21.36 -25.52 -23.02
C GLN A 643 -22.22 -25.38 -24.29
N GLN A 644 -22.28 -24.18 -24.88
CA GLN A 644 -22.99 -23.93 -26.14
C GLN A 644 -22.44 -24.74 -27.33
N GLU A 645 -21.21 -25.24 -27.25
CA GLU A 645 -20.56 -26.04 -28.31
C GLU A 645 -20.42 -27.53 -27.92
N GLY A 646 -21.05 -27.94 -26.82
CA GLY A 646 -21.10 -29.33 -26.37
C GLY A 646 -19.96 -29.76 -25.44
N LEU A 647 -20.07 -31.01 -24.97
CA LEU A 647 -19.24 -31.55 -23.87
C LEU A 647 -17.74 -31.55 -24.17
N GLN A 648 -17.34 -31.79 -25.43
CA GLN A 648 -15.93 -31.78 -25.82
C GLN A 648 -15.30 -30.39 -25.60
N GLN A 649 -16.04 -29.33 -25.92
CA GLN A 649 -15.56 -27.96 -25.73
C GLN A 649 -15.52 -27.58 -24.24
N VAL A 650 -16.50 -28.05 -23.45
CA VAL A 650 -16.48 -27.92 -21.99
C VAL A 650 -15.23 -28.56 -21.41
N SER A 651 -14.90 -29.80 -21.79
CA SER A 651 -13.68 -30.50 -21.36
C SER A 651 -12.41 -29.69 -21.69
N ARG A 652 -12.33 -29.16 -22.91
CA ARG A 652 -11.23 -28.28 -23.32
C ARG A 652 -11.17 -27.00 -22.47
N MET A 653 -12.31 -26.41 -22.13
CA MET A 653 -12.35 -25.21 -21.29
C MET A 653 -11.94 -25.52 -19.85
N VAL A 654 -12.37 -26.65 -19.28
CA VAL A 654 -11.92 -27.11 -17.95
C VAL A 654 -10.39 -27.19 -17.93
N HIS A 655 -9.76 -27.86 -18.91
CA HIS A 655 -8.30 -27.90 -19.03
C HIS A 655 -7.67 -26.50 -19.11
N ARG A 656 -8.28 -25.58 -19.88
CA ARG A 656 -7.80 -24.19 -20.04
C ARG A 656 -7.96 -23.34 -18.77
N LEU A 657 -8.89 -23.67 -17.88
CA LEU A 657 -9.11 -22.98 -16.60
C LEU A 657 -8.33 -23.60 -15.44
N THR A 658 -7.88 -24.86 -15.57
CA THR A 658 -7.28 -25.63 -14.48
C THR A 658 -5.83 -26.00 -14.77
N GLU A 659 -5.60 -27.12 -15.46
CA GLU A 659 -4.27 -27.69 -15.71
C GLU A 659 -3.36 -26.75 -16.52
N LEU A 660 -3.88 -26.09 -17.57
CA LEU A 660 -3.07 -25.24 -18.43
C LEU A 660 -2.44 -24.04 -17.68
N PRO A 661 -3.19 -23.22 -16.92
CA PRO A 661 -2.59 -22.17 -16.10
C PRO A 661 -1.73 -22.76 -14.97
N ALA A 662 -2.13 -23.87 -14.32
CA ALA A 662 -1.32 -24.49 -13.28
C ALA A 662 0.08 -24.91 -13.81
N LYS A 663 0.14 -25.56 -14.97
CA LYS A 663 1.40 -25.89 -15.67
C LYS A 663 2.20 -24.65 -16.05
N PHE A 664 1.54 -23.60 -16.53
CA PHE A 664 2.21 -22.36 -16.93
C PHE A 664 2.87 -21.66 -15.73
N PHE A 665 2.14 -21.52 -14.62
CA PHE A 665 2.63 -20.89 -13.38
C PHE A 665 3.51 -21.80 -12.52
N GLY A 666 3.57 -23.11 -12.81
CA GLY A 666 4.37 -24.07 -12.04
C GLY A 666 3.75 -24.40 -10.68
N ILE A 667 2.42 -24.48 -10.63
CA ILE A 667 1.65 -24.77 -9.42
C ILE A 667 1.19 -26.23 -9.47
N ASN A 668 1.34 -26.96 -8.36
CA ASN A 668 0.89 -28.35 -8.23
C ASN A 668 -0.63 -28.40 -7.95
N ALA A 669 -1.43 -28.03 -8.95
CA ALA A 669 -2.89 -28.00 -8.89
C ALA A 669 -3.50 -28.20 -10.28
N GLY A 670 -4.84 -28.17 -10.37
CA GLY A 670 -5.56 -28.14 -11.64
C GLY A 670 -5.72 -29.50 -12.36
N LEU A 671 -5.36 -30.59 -11.70
CA LEU A 671 -5.55 -31.97 -12.18
C LEU A 671 -6.27 -32.80 -11.14
N VAL A 672 -7.25 -33.59 -11.57
CA VAL A 672 -7.92 -34.59 -10.73
C VAL A 672 -7.37 -35.96 -11.09
N ARG A 673 -6.71 -36.60 -10.12
CA ARG A 673 -6.22 -37.98 -10.23
C ARG A 673 -6.03 -38.59 -8.83
N PRO A 674 -6.04 -39.92 -8.69
CA PRO A 674 -5.72 -40.58 -7.43
C PRO A 674 -4.38 -40.08 -6.85
N GLY A 675 -4.36 -39.78 -5.54
CA GLY A 675 -3.19 -39.27 -4.82
C GLY A 675 -2.91 -37.76 -4.98
N ALA A 676 -3.65 -37.03 -5.81
CA ALA A 676 -3.57 -35.57 -5.85
C ALA A 676 -4.42 -34.92 -4.74
N GLN A 677 -4.10 -33.67 -4.41
CA GLN A 677 -4.91 -32.88 -3.49
C GLN A 677 -6.33 -32.69 -4.05
N ALA A 678 -7.34 -32.95 -3.23
CA ALA A 678 -8.74 -32.82 -3.60
C ALA A 678 -9.22 -31.36 -3.49
N ASP A 679 -8.84 -30.55 -4.48
CA ASP A 679 -9.37 -29.20 -4.68
C ASP A 679 -10.41 -29.25 -5.82
N LEU A 680 -11.70 -29.22 -5.47
CA LEU A 680 -12.80 -29.47 -6.40
C LEU A 680 -13.85 -28.36 -6.34
N CYS A 681 -14.40 -28.02 -7.50
CA CYS A 681 -15.57 -27.16 -7.64
C CYS A 681 -16.62 -27.91 -8.47
N ILE A 682 -17.74 -28.24 -7.84
CA ILE A 682 -18.83 -29.01 -8.47
C ILE A 682 -19.85 -28.02 -9.01
N ILE A 683 -20.07 -28.08 -10.32
CA ILE A 683 -20.93 -27.15 -11.06
C ILE A 683 -22.16 -27.92 -11.58
N ASP A 684 -23.34 -27.32 -11.39
CA ASP A 684 -24.57 -27.81 -12.01
C ASP A 684 -24.65 -27.32 -13.47
N PRO A 685 -24.60 -28.24 -14.46
CA PRO A 685 -24.61 -27.84 -15.86
C PRO A 685 -25.95 -27.25 -16.30
N VAL A 686 -27.07 -27.66 -15.70
CA VAL A 686 -28.41 -27.13 -16.06
C VAL A 686 -28.58 -25.72 -15.51
N ALA A 687 -28.13 -25.48 -14.27
CA ALA A 687 -28.14 -24.14 -13.69
C ALA A 687 -27.20 -23.21 -14.47
N LEU A 688 -26.00 -23.67 -14.85
CA LEU A 688 -25.04 -22.90 -15.65
C LEU A 688 -25.63 -22.46 -17.00
N GLU A 689 -26.38 -23.34 -17.66
CA GLU A 689 -27.03 -23.05 -18.94
C GLU A 689 -28.13 -21.99 -18.81
N LYS A 690 -28.90 -22.01 -17.72
CA LYS A 690 -29.99 -21.04 -17.46
C LYS A 690 -29.51 -19.71 -16.90
N TRP A 691 -28.36 -19.68 -16.23
CA TRP A 691 -27.84 -18.48 -15.57
C TRP A 691 -27.56 -17.34 -16.56
N ASP A 692 -28.15 -16.16 -16.33
CA ASP A 692 -27.85 -14.94 -17.05
C ASP A 692 -26.85 -14.08 -16.25
N PRO A 693 -25.59 -14.00 -16.70
CA PRO A 693 -24.54 -13.39 -15.91
C PRO A 693 -24.63 -11.85 -15.90
N GLU A 694 -25.43 -11.25 -16.78
CA GLU A 694 -25.64 -9.80 -16.81
C GLU A 694 -26.71 -9.33 -15.82
N LYS A 695 -27.51 -10.27 -15.26
CA LYS A 695 -28.58 -9.98 -14.29
C LYS A 695 -28.19 -10.22 -12.84
N THR A 696 -27.00 -10.78 -12.60
CA THR A 696 -26.55 -11.18 -11.26
C THR A 696 -25.57 -10.21 -10.60
N TYR A 697 -25.34 -9.05 -11.23
CA TYR A 697 -24.62 -7.94 -10.62
C TYR A 697 -25.47 -7.24 -9.57
N HIS A 698 -24.95 -7.15 -8.35
CA HIS A 698 -25.59 -6.42 -7.27
C HIS A 698 -24.55 -5.85 -6.31
N PHE A 699 -25.01 -4.91 -5.50
CA PHE A 699 -24.20 -4.33 -4.44
C PHE A 699 -24.39 -5.05 -3.12
N ILE A 700 -23.29 -5.17 -2.40
CA ILE A 700 -23.30 -5.52 -0.99
C ILE A 700 -22.55 -4.47 -0.19
N HIS A 701 -23.03 -4.17 1.01
CA HIS A 701 -22.29 -3.35 1.95
C HIS A 701 -21.29 -4.21 2.71
N ARG A 702 -20.05 -3.74 2.79
CA ARG A 702 -18.98 -4.37 3.58
C ARG A 702 -18.72 -3.51 4.81
N SER A 703 -19.38 -3.84 5.92
CA SER A 703 -19.26 -3.10 7.18
C SER A 703 -17.82 -3.04 7.68
N GLN A 704 -17.02 -4.09 7.45
CA GLN A 704 -15.61 -4.14 7.82
C GLN A 704 -14.76 -3.06 7.11
N PHE A 705 -15.19 -2.60 5.94
CA PHE A 705 -14.48 -1.63 5.11
C PHE A 705 -15.24 -0.30 4.96
N GLY A 706 -16.45 -0.19 5.51
CA GLY A 706 -17.30 0.99 5.38
C GLY A 706 -17.67 1.34 3.94
N CYS A 707 -17.62 0.38 3.01
CA CYS A 707 -17.82 0.65 1.58
C CYS A 707 -18.80 -0.33 0.91
N ARG A 708 -19.31 0.07 -0.27
CA ARG A 708 -20.10 -0.81 -1.14
C ARG A 708 -19.15 -1.58 -2.06
N GLN A 709 -19.48 -2.84 -2.33
CA GLN A 709 -18.78 -3.70 -3.27
C GLN A 709 -19.77 -4.22 -4.31
N ILE A 710 -19.42 -4.15 -5.60
CA ILE A 710 -20.10 -4.89 -6.65
C ILE A 710 -19.72 -6.36 -6.52
N VAL A 711 -20.70 -7.23 -6.53
CA VAL A 711 -20.53 -8.67 -6.65
C VAL A 711 -21.36 -9.20 -7.81
N ASN A 712 -20.88 -10.28 -8.42
CA ASN A 712 -21.65 -11.05 -9.37
C ASN A 712 -21.71 -12.50 -8.86
N ARG A 713 -22.90 -12.95 -8.44
CA ARG A 713 -23.08 -14.27 -7.83
C ARG A 713 -23.98 -15.16 -8.69
N PRO A 714 -23.45 -16.26 -9.23
CA PRO A 714 -24.24 -17.24 -9.97
C PRO A 714 -24.86 -18.24 -8.98
N ASP A 715 -25.97 -17.85 -8.37
CA ASP A 715 -26.67 -18.69 -7.40
C ASP A 715 -27.06 -20.06 -8.01
N ALA A 716 -26.97 -21.12 -7.21
CA ALA A 716 -27.19 -22.52 -7.59
C ALA A 716 -26.25 -23.12 -8.66
N VAL A 717 -25.41 -22.33 -9.34
CA VAL A 717 -24.47 -22.85 -10.35
C VAL A 717 -23.36 -23.66 -9.70
N VAL A 718 -22.77 -23.16 -8.61
CA VAL A 718 -21.73 -23.88 -7.84
C VAL A 718 -22.39 -24.59 -6.67
N ARG A 719 -22.50 -25.92 -6.76
CA ARG A 719 -23.09 -26.76 -5.72
C ARG A 719 -22.12 -26.99 -4.57
N ASN A 720 -20.89 -27.40 -4.86
CA ASN A 720 -19.91 -27.73 -3.82
C ASN A 720 -18.55 -27.14 -4.12
N VAL A 721 -17.85 -26.71 -3.06
CA VAL A 721 -16.42 -26.38 -3.12
C VAL A 721 -15.72 -27.20 -2.04
N ILE A 722 -14.69 -27.93 -2.47
CA ILE A 722 -13.85 -28.77 -1.62
C ILE A 722 -12.42 -28.25 -1.73
N ILE A 723 -11.76 -27.99 -0.61
CA ILE A 723 -10.37 -27.55 -0.55
C ILE A 723 -9.60 -28.52 0.33
N GLY A 724 -8.56 -29.15 -0.22
CA GLY A 724 -7.75 -30.14 0.50
C GLY A 724 -8.55 -31.33 1.01
N GLY A 725 -9.64 -31.70 0.33
CA GLY A 725 -10.56 -32.77 0.76
C GLY A 725 -11.61 -32.33 1.79
N LYS A 726 -11.58 -31.09 2.28
CA LYS A 726 -12.59 -30.54 3.20
C LYS A 726 -13.67 -29.81 2.42
N MET A 727 -14.93 -30.14 2.68
CA MET A 727 -16.06 -29.37 2.15
C MET A 727 -16.10 -27.99 2.80
N VAL A 728 -16.03 -26.92 2.00
CA VAL A 728 -16.08 -25.53 2.48
C VAL A 728 -17.36 -24.80 2.08
N TRP A 729 -18.03 -25.30 1.04
CA TRP A 729 -19.27 -24.76 0.51
C TRP A 729 -20.17 -25.89 0.05
N ASP A 730 -21.42 -25.88 0.48
CA ASP A 730 -22.44 -26.84 0.11
C ASP A 730 -23.78 -26.14 -0.12
N ASN A 731 -24.24 -26.15 -1.38
CA ASN A 731 -25.54 -25.69 -1.84
C ASN A 731 -25.99 -24.33 -1.27
N GLY A 732 -25.12 -23.31 -1.31
CA GLY A 732 -25.44 -21.97 -0.84
C GLY A 732 -24.95 -21.64 0.56
N ILE A 733 -24.41 -22.63 1.27
CA ILE A 733 -24.05 -22.52 2.69
C ILE A 733 -22.56 -22.78 2.87
N TYR A 734 -21.88 -21.92 3.62
CA TYR A 734 -20.50 -22.17 4.04
C TYR A 734 -20.48 -23.22 5.16
N SER A 735 -19.49 -24.13 5.13
CA SER A 735 -19.28 -25.05 6.25
C SER A 735 -19.04 -24.29 7.56
N GLU A 736 -19.42 -24.85 8.71
CA GLU A 736 -19.27 -24.21 10.02
C GLU A 736 -17.82 -23.79 10.35
N ASP A 737 -16.85 -24.56 9.84
CA ASP A 737 -15.41 -24.32 10.03
C ASP A 737 -14.80 -23.30 9.07
N PHE A 738 -15.56 -22.83 8.07
CA PHE A 738 -15.06 -21.92 7.05
C PHE A 738 -14.66 -20.58 7.67
N GLY A 739 -13.40 -20.18 7.46
CA GLY A 739 -12.83 -18.98 8.07
C GLY A 739 -12.41 -19.13 9.53
N LYS A 740 -12.71 -20.26 10.18
CA LYS A 740 -12.24 -20.59 11.54
C LYS A 740 -11.00 -21.48 11.52
N THR A 741 -10.94 -22.43 10.59
CA THR A 741 -9.79 -23.32 10.41
C THR A 741 -9.19 -23.21 9.02
N ALA A 742 -7.88 -23.48 8.92
CA ALA A 742 -7.21 -23.50 7.63
C ALA A 742 -7.72 -24.67 6.78
N SER A 743 -8.34 -24.35 5.64
CA SER A 743 -8.74 -25.33 4.62
C SER A 743 -7.66 -25.52 3.54
N GLY A 744 -6.76 -24.55 3.40
CA GLY A 744 -5.62 -24.59 2.48
C GLY A 744 -4.35 -24.04 3.15
N ARG A 745 -3.27 -23.94 2.37
CA ARG A 745 -1.98 -23.41 2.84
C ARG A 745 -1.33 -22.55 1.77
N VAL A 746 -0.40 -21.69 2.18
CA VAL A 746 0.43 -20.92 1.24
C VAL A 746 1.34 -21.86 0.45
N ILE A 747 1.52 -21.56 -0.85
CA ILE A 747 2.45 -22.27 -1.72
C ILE A 747 3.88 -21.95 -1.27
N ARG A 748 4.69 -22.98 -1.04
CA ARG A 748 6.10 -22.89 -0.66
C ARG A 748 6.99 -23.23 -1.86
N ALA A 749 8.24 -22.79 -1.83
CA ALA A 749 9.22 -23.11 -2.88
C ALA A 749 9.30 -24.59 -3.23
N LYS A 750 9.28 -25.46 -2.20
CA LYS A 750 9.33 -26.92 -2.35
C LYS A 750 8.14 -27.54 -3.07
N ASP A 751 7.03 -26.82 -3.15
CA ASP A 751 5.83 -27.30 -3.85
C ASP A 751 5.95 -27.12 -5.36
N HIS A 752 6.89 -26.29 -5.82
CA HIS A 752 7.14 -26.09 -7.23
C HIS A 752 7.68 -27.40 -7.85
N PRO A 753 7.14 -27.89 -8.98
CA PRO A 753 7.52 -29.19 -9.55
C PRO A 753 9.01 -29.37 -9.82
N LEU A 754 9.73 -28.30 -10.14
CA LEU A 754 11.20 -28.34 -10.37
C LEU A 754 12.05 -28.41 -9.08
N GLU A 755 11.46 -28.18 -7.92
CA GLU A 755 12.16 -28.30 -6.63
C GLU A 755 11.85 -29.63 -5.92
N GLN A 756 10.83 -30.36 -6.41
CA GLN A 756 10.52 -31.71 -5.93
C GLN A 756 11.66 -32.66 -6.35
N GLY A 757 12.39 -33.21 -5.36
CA GLY A 757 13.52 -34.11 -5.57
C GLY A 757 14.91 -33.46 -5.50
N LYS A 758 15.02 -32.16 -5.21
CA LYS A 758 16.31 -31.50 -4.86
C LYS A 758 16.55 -31.39 -3.35
N MET A 759 15.62 -31.87 -2.54
CA MET A 759 15.72 -31.93 -1.08
C MET A 759 16.21 -33.29 -0.62
#